data_AF-A0A5C1MAL3-F1
#
_entry.id   AF-A0A5C1MAL3-F1
#
_cell.length_a   1.000
_cell.length_b   1.000
_cell.length_c   1.000
_cell.angle_alpha   90.00
_cell.angle_beta   90.00
_cell.angle_gamma   90.00
#
_symmetry.space_group_name_H-M   'P 1'
#
loop_
_entity.id
_entity.type
_entity.pdbx_description
1 polymer ?
#
loop_
_entity_poly.entity_id
_entity_poly.type
_entity_poly.pdbx_seq_one_letter_code
_entity_poly.pdbx_strand_id
1 'polypeptide(L)'
;MNASDYQEIRQLFDEYLRMYASRDDRLTTCFSDDFSGFTGGGDFLVKDREEWVAITRQDFAQVKDPLRIELKDLAIQSLSDTIAVTTGFFIIHLPFADNILSRETARLVLIFRKESAEWKISHSSISIPYYLVREGEVYPLKGLVERNQLLEEQIAERTMQLSETNDKLRQTNEKLAREIEEHKQTESANARLLLEQRAILDNLPMMAWLKDSEGRLEMVNEPYAKACGHTVDECIGKTDLELFPQETARSYIADDHEVCTTGQKRQQEKQIVTPDGPKWHLTYKTPLFDELGRIAGITGIALDISDLKEHEKEELKVQKLESLGVLAGGIAHDFNNILTGIMGNISLAKMFIDETHRSHKALVGAEKASVRATELARQLLIFARGGEPVKKVVSLRHLVNESVSLVLHGSNVRGIVDIPASIHAIEADEGQICQAFHNIIINATQAMPGGGVITVSARNETLAGRNTVALPPGAYICLTFTDEGCGISEADLKKVFDPYFTTKVSGNGLGLASTHSIITRHGGHIGVSSLVDKGTTFTIHLPSIGEAVSECQTEPVTQTSKGHGGGSILVMDDEEMIRELAVGMLEEIGYRVTTCNEGSEALRSYKAAQESGTPFSVVIMDLTIPGGMGGKEAAEEILALDPAACLIVSSGYSNDPIMSDYRTYGFTGAIAKPYRIDELAEMLRASLPGR
;
A
#
# COMPACT_ATOMS: atom_id res chain seq x y z
N MET A 1 -57.84 -110.04 -24.56
CA MET A 1 -58.11 -110.47 -23.17
C MET A 1 -59.58 -110.29 -22.85
N ASN A 2 -60.25 -111.32 -22.31
CA ASN A 2 -61.62 -111.18 -21.82
C ASN A 2 -61.64 -110.49 -20.44
N ALA A 3 -62.82 -110.05 -19.98
CA ALA A 3 -62.95 -109.33 -18.70
C ALA A 3 -62.56 -110.19 -17.48
N SER A 4 -62.71 -111.51 -17.56
CA SER A 4 -62.37 -112.46 -16.48
C SER A 4 -60.86 -112.54 -16.27
N ASP A 5 -60.10 -112.71 -17.36
CA ASP A 5 -58.63 -112.77 -17.34
C ASP A 5 -58.04 -111.45 -16.83
N TYR A 6 -58.62 -110.30 -17.21
CA TYR A 6 -58.20 -108.99 -16.70
C TYR A 6 -58.33 -108.90 -15.17
N GLN A 7 -59.47 -109.34 -14.62
CA GLN A 7 -59.72 -109.31 -13.17
C GLN A 7 -58.79 -110.24 -12.40
N GLU A 8 -58.53 -111.44 -12.93
CA GLU A 8 -57.63 -112.41 -12.31
C GLU A 8 -56.18 -111.87 -12.25
N ILE A 9 -55.66 -111.33 -13.36
CA ILE A 9 -54.32 -110.73 -13.40
C ILE A 9 -54.22 -109.53 -12.45
N ARG A 10 -55.25 -108.69 -12.39
CA ARG A 10 -55.28 -107.54 -11.47
C ARG A 10 -55.22 -107.99 -10.00
N GLN A 11 -55.98 -109.03 -9.65
CA GLN A 11 -55.98 -109.59 -8.31
C GLN A 11 -54.62 -110.18 -7.93
N LEU A 12 -54.00 -110.97 -8.83
CA LEU A 12 -52.65 -111.50 -8.64
C LEU A 12 -51.59 -110.39 -8.47
N PHE A 13 -51.69 -109.30 -9.24
CA PHE A 13 -50.80 -108.15 -9.09
C PHE A 13 -50.93 -107.49 -7.70
N ASP A 14 -52.16 -107.25 -7.25
CA ASP A 14 -52.41 -106.62 -5.94
C ASP A 14 -51.98 -107.54 -4.79
N GLU A 15 -52.17 -108.85 -4.94
CA GLU A 15 -51.72 -109.86 -3.99
C GLU A 15 -50.19 -109.93 -3.92
N TYR A 16 -49.50 -109.91 -5.07
CA TYR A 16 -48.04 -109.83 -5.13
C TYR A 16 -47.51 -108.59 -4.41
N LEU A 17 -48.08 -107.41 -4.69
CA LEU A 17 -47.63 -106.15 -4.09
C LEU A 17 -47.82 -106.17 -2.57
N ARG A 18 -48.95 -106.71 -2.11
CA ARG A 18 -49.24 -106.86 -0.68
C ARG A 18 -48.24 -107.81 -0.01
N MET A 19 -47.99 -108.98 -0.60
CA MET A 19 -47.05 -109.96 -0.05
C MET A 19 -45.61 -109.42 -0.05
N TYR A 20 -45.22 -108.68 -1.10
CA TYR A 20 -43.92 -108.00 -1.17
C TYR A 20 -43.78 -106.94 -0.06
N ALA A 21 -44.80 -106.10 0.13
CA ALA A 21 -44.81 -105.06 1.16
C ALA A 21 -44.70 -105.60 2.59
N SER A 22 -45.32 -106.76 2.85
CA SER A 22 -45.26 -107.45 4.14
C SER A 22 -44.14 -108.47 4.27
N ARG A 23 -43.33 -108.68 3.22
CA ARG A 23 -42.26 -109.71 3.18
C ARG A 23 -42.81 -111.11 3.51
N ASP A 24 -43.96 -111.45 2.94
CA ASP A 24 -44.67 -112.72 3.16
C ASP A 24 -44.06 -113.86 2.31
N ASP A 25 -43.69 -114.97 2.94
CA ASP A 25 -43.04 -116.11 2.27
C ASP A 25 -43.94 -116.83 1.25
N ARG A 26 -45.26 -116.61 1.33
CA ARG A 26 -46.22 -117.13 0.35
C ARG A 26 -46.11 -116.45 -1.02
N LEU A 27 -45.26 -115.43 -1.18
CA LEU A 27 -45.02 -114.78 -2.47
C LEU A 27 -44.70 -115.79 -3.60
N THR A 28 -44.01 -116.89 -3.25
CA THR A 28 -43.65 -117.96 -4.21
C THR A 28 -44.85 -118.74 -4.75
N THR A 29 -46.01 -118.74 -4.07
CA THR A 29 -47.19 -119.47 -4.55
C THR A 29 -47.82 -118.82 -5.79
N CYS A 30 -47.56 -117.53 -6.02
CA CYS A 30 -48.02 -116.80 -7.19
C CYS A 30 -47.12 -117.01 -8.42
N PHE A 31 -46.00 -117.74 -8.29
CA PHE A 31 -44.98 -117.86 -9.33
C PHE A 31 -45.17 -119.08 -10.23
N SER A 32 -44.88 -118.90 -11.52
CA SER A 32 -44.78 -119.94 -12.56
C SER A 32 -43.55 -120.82 -12.34
N ASP A 33 -43.59 -122.08 -12.78
CA ASP A 33 -42.46 -123.04 -12.73
C ASP A 33 -41.22 -122.55 -13.50
N ASP A 34 -41.40 -121.58 -14.39
CA ASP A 34 -40.36 -120.92 -15.19
C ASP A 34 -40.16 -119.46 -14.75
N PHE A 35 -40.10 -119.21 -13.44
CA PHE A 35 -39.96 -117.86 -12.87
C PHE A 35 -38.57 -117.24 -13.11
N SER A 36 -38.55 -115.92 -13.30
CA SER A 36 -37.31 -115.13 -13.28
C SER A 36 -37.56 -113.70 -12.77
N GLY A 37 -36.52 -112.95 -12.40
CA GLY A 37 -36.71 -111.56 -12.00
C GLY A 37 -35.45 -110.73 -11.83
N PHE A 38 -35.64 -109.40 -11.80
CA PHE A 38 -34.60 -108.40 -11.53
C PHE A 38 -34.95 -107.56 -10.29
N THR A 39 -34.00 -107.40 -9.38
CA THR A 39 -34.19 -106.68 -8.12
C THR A 39 -33.93 -105.18 -8.27
N GLY A 40 -34.38 -104.37 -7.32
CA GLY A 40 -34.48 -102.90 -7.43
C GLY A 40 -33.18 -102.16 -7.78
N GLY A 41 -32.03 -102.76 -7.46
CA GLY A 41 -30.69 -102.25 -7.78
C GLY A 41 -29.71 -103.34 -8.23
N GLY A 42 -30.21 -104.49 -8.72
CA GLY A 42 -29.38 -105.60 -9.17
C GLY A 42 -29.30 -105.71 -10.69
N ASP A 43 -28.09 -105.80 -11.23
CA ASP A 43 -27.84 -106.00 -12.67
C ASP A 43 -27.88 -107.49 -13.09
N PHE A 44 -28.32 -108.39 -12.20
CA PHE A 44 -28.33 -109.84 -12.42
C PHE A 44 -29.74 -110.43 -12.34
N LEU A 45 -29.98 -111.47 -13.14
CA LEU A 45 -31.27 -112.16 -13.26
C LEU A 45 -31.36 -113.30 -12.24
N VAL A 46 -32.31 -113.20 -11.31
CA VAL A 46 -32.65 -114.25 -10.35
C VAL A 46 -33.60 -115.23 -11.02
N LYS A 47 -33.32 -116.53 -10.95
CA LYS A 47 -34.19 -117.60 -11.50
C LYS A 47 -34.75 -118.52 -10.42
N ASP A 48 -34.13 -118.52 -9.25
CA ASP A 48 -34.58 -119.31 -8.11
C ASP A 48 -35.63 -118.53 -7.29
N ARG A 49 -36.75 -119.18 -6.97
CA ARG A 49 -37.86 -118.54 -6.25
C ARG A 49 -37.52 -118.27 -4.79
N GLU A 50 -36.72 -119.14 -4.16
CA GLU A 50 -36.32 -118.98 -2.75
C GLU A 50 -35.28 -117.86 -2.60
N GLU A 51 -34.35 -117.76 -3.56
CA GLU A 51 -33.39 -116.66 -3.65
C GLU A 51 -34.10 -115.31 -3.83
N TRP A 52 -35.16 -115.25 -4.65
CA TRP A 52 -35.98 -114.05 -4.78
C TRP A 52 -36.58 -113.63 -3.44
N VAL A 53 -37.16 -114.56 -2.67
CA VAL A 53 -37.69 -114.27 -1.33
C VAL A 53 -36.60 -113.77 -0.39
N ALA A 54 -35.41 -114.39 -0.41
CA ALA A 54 -34.28 -113.95 0.42
C ALA A 54 -33.88 -112.49 0.14
N ILE A 55 -33.85 -112.08 -1.14
CA ILE A 55 -33.54 -110.70 -1.51
C ILE A 55 -34.65 -109.75 -1.08
N THR A 56 -35.93 -110.11 -1.29
CA THR A 56 -37.05 -109.27 -0.83
C THR A 56 -37.10 -109.09 0.69
N ARG A 57 -36.53 -110.02 1.47
CA ARG A 57 -36.36 -109.86 2.93
C ARG A 57 -35.24 -108.90 3.30
N GLN A 58 -34.19 -108.84 2.48
CA GLN A 58 -33.07 -107.92 2.67
C GLN A 58 -33.46 -106.49 2.27
N ASP A 59 -34.31 -106.36 1.24
CA ASP A 59 -34.94 -105.09 0.86
C ASP A 59 -35.66 -104.48 2.07
N PHE A 60 -35.21 -103.28 2.46
CA PHE A 60 -35.76 -102.54 3.59
C PHE A 60 -35.74 -103.30 4.93
N ALA A 61 -34.79 -104.22 5.14
CA ALA A 61 -34.65 -104.98 6.40
C ALA A 61 -34.56 -104.08 7.66
N GLN A 62 -34.09 -102.84 7.50
CA GLN A 62 -34.00 -101.84 8.57
C GLN A 62 -35.37 -101.24 8.96
N VAL A 63 -36.41 -101.43 8.15
CA VAL A 63 -37.79 -101.02 8.42
C VAL A 63 -38.53 -102.19 9.09
N LYS A 64 -38.91 -102.03 10.35
CA LYS A 64 -39.55 -103.11 11.13
C LYS A 64 -41.02 -103.35 10.79
N ASP A 65 -41.73 -102.31 10.37
CA ASP A 65 -43.15 -102.38 10.01
C ASP A 65 -43.33 -102.70 8.51
N PRO A 66 -44.51 -103.21 8.09
CA PRO A 66 -44.82 -103.40 6.68
C PRO A 66 -44.64 -102.10 5.88
N LEU A 67 -44.10 -102.22 4.66
CA LEU A 67 -43.91 -101.06 3.80
C LEU A 67 -45.27 -100.51 3.36
N ARG A 68 -45.47 -99.20 3.48
CA ARG A 68 -46.64 -98.56 2.89
C ARG A 68 -46.34 -98.27 1.42
N ILE A 69 -46.92 -99.05 0.54
CA ILE A 69 -46.80 -98.87 -0.92
C ILE A 69 -48.05 -98.19 -1.45
N GLU A 70 -47.88 -97.08 -2.16
CA GLU A 70 -48.96 -96.35 -2.83
C GLU A 70 -48.84 -96.51 -4.35
N LEU A 71 -49.74 -97.28 -4.96
CA LEU A 71 -49.84 -97.41 -6.41
C LEU A 71 -50.35 -96.10 -7.03
N LYS A 72 -49.59 -95.53 -7.95
CA LYS A 72 -49.90 -94.30 -8.68
C LYS A 72 -50.56 -94.56 -10.02
N ASP A 73 -50.06 -95.55 -10.75
CA ASP A 73 -50.57 -95.91 -12.08
C ASP A 73 -50.33 -97.39 -12.36
N LEU A 74 -51.17 -97.98 -13.21
CA LEU A 74 -51.07 -99.37 -13.63
C LEU A 74 -51.55 -99.53 -15.08
N ALA A 75 -50.67 -100.09 -15.91
CA ALA A 75 -51.01 -100.59 -17.24
C ALA A 75 -51.02 -102.12 -17.24
N ILE A 76 -52.07 -102.72 -17.82
CA ILE A 76 -52.16 -104.17 -18.08
C ILE A 76 -52.30 -104.38 -19.58
N GLN A 77 -51.40 -105.15 -20.18
CA GLN A 77 -51.37 -105.44 -21.61
C GLN A 77 -51.33 -106.95 -21.84
N SER A 78 -52.28 -107.47 -22.61
CA SER A 78 -52.25 -108.86 -23.08
C SER A 78 -51.42 -108.94 -24.35
N LEU A 79 -50.41 -109.82 -24.35
CA LEU A 79 -49.54 -110.07 -25.51
C LEU A 79 -50.05 -111.26 -26.33
N SER A 80 -50.67 -112.24 -25.66
CA SER A 80 -51.36 -113.37 -26.27
C SER A 80 -52.48 -113.86 -25.34
N ASP A 81 -53.21 -114.90 -25.73
CA ASP A 81 -54.21 -115.56 -24.88
C ASP A 81 -53.59 -116.28 -23.66
N THR A 82 -52.26 -116.43 -23.64
CA THR A 82 -51.51 -117.13 -22.59
C THR A 82 -50.48 -116.25 -21.88
N ILE A 83 -50.27 -115.01 -22.33
CA ILE A 83 -49.26 -114.09 -21.79
C ILE A 83 -49.82 -112.68 -21.62
N ALA A 84 -49.61 -112.11 -20.44
CA ALA A 84 -49.93 -110.71 -20.14
C ALA A 84 -48.77 -110.04 -19.39
N VAL A 85 -48.67 -108.72 -19.50
CA VAL A 85 -47.67 -107.90 -18.82
C VAL A 85 -48.39 -106.82 -18.06
N THR A 86 -47.99 -106.59 -16.81
CA THR A 86 -48.39 -105.40 -16.05
C THR A 86 -47.19 -104.52 -15.78
N THR A 87 -47.40 -103.21 -15.84
CA THR A 87 -46.44 -102.21 -15.41
C THR A 87 -47.13 -101.29 -14.42
N GLY A 88 -46.70 -101.33 -13.16
CA GLY A 88 -47.19 -100.46 -12.09
C GLY A 88 -46.14 -99.43 -11.69
N PHE A 89 -46.59 -98.21 -11.40
CA PHE A 89 -45.78 -97.14 -10.82
C PHE A 89 -46.25 -96.87 -9.40
N PHE A 90 -45.34 -96.77 -8.44
CA PHE A 90 -45.71 -96.61 -7.02
C PHE A 90 -44.68 -95.81 -6.23
N ILE A 91 -45.13 -95.27 -5.10
CA ILE A 91 -44.27 -94.62 -4.10
C ILE A 91 -44.16 -95.57 -2.89
N ILE A 92 -42.94 -95.77 -2.42
CA ILE A 92 -42.66 -96.51 -1.18
C ILE A 92 -42.52 -95.49 -0.06
N HIS A 93 -43.49 -95.45 0.86
CA HIS A 93 -43.45 -94.56 2.01
C HIS A 93 -42.61 -95.20 3.12
N LEU A 94 -41.44 -94.61 3.39
CA LEU A 94 -40.61 -94.99 4.53
C LEU A 94 -41.06 -94.24 5.80
N PRO A 95 -40.89 -94.81 7.01
CA PRO A 95 -41.35 -94.22 8.26
C PRO A 95 -40.59 -92.94 8.68
N PHE A 96 -39.69 -92.43 7.85
CA PHE A 96 -38.94 -91.20 8.07
C PHE A 96 -39.50 -90.09 7.18
N ALA A 97 -40.06 -89.05 7.78
CA ALA A 97 -40.90 -88.04 7.13
C ALA A 97 -40.22 -87.24 6.00
N ASP A 98 -38.89 -87.31 5.87
CA ASP A 98 -38.12 -86.56 4.87
C ASP A 98 -37.18 -87.42 4.01
N ASN A 99 -37.47 -88.71 3.89
CA ASN A 99 -36.65 -89.56 3.03
C ASN A 99 -36.91 -89.25 1.54
N ILE A 100 -35.82 -89.08 0.78
CA ILE A 100 -35.85 -88.89 -0.67
C ILE A 100 -36.62 -90.00 -1.38
N LEU A 101 -36.56 -91.26 -0.91
CA LEU A 101 -37.29 -92.38 -1.50
C LEU A 101 -38.81 -92.27 -1.37
N SER A 102 -39.33 -91.57 -0.36
CA SER A 102 -40.76 -91.28 -0.24
C SER A 102 -41.24 -90.24 -1.27
N ARG A 103 -40.32 -89.65 -2.06
CA ARG A 103 -40.60 -88.64 -3.10
C ARG A 103 -40.36 -89.15 -4.52
N GLU A 104 -39.74 -90.32 -4.67
CA GLU A 104 -39.40 -90.92 -5.96
C GLU A 104 -40.43 -91.98 -6.39
N THR A 105 -40.63 -92.13 -7.69
CA THR A 105 -41.56 -93.13 -8.26
C THR A 105 -40.80 -94.38 -8.68
N ALA A 106 -41.11 -95.53 -8.07
CA ALA A 106 -40.61 -96.83 -8.46
C ALA A 106 -41.49 -97.46 -9.54
N ARG A 107 -40.90 -98.33 -10.38
CA ARG A 107 -41.60 -99.07 -11.45
C ARG A 107 -41.50 -100.57 -11.19
N LEU A 108 -42.62 -101.28 -11.23
CA LEU A 108 -42.72 -102.74 -11.15
C LEU A 108 -43.30 -103.27 -12.45
N VAL A 109 -42.61 -104.22 -13.07
CA VAL A 109 -43.05 -104.94 -14.25
C VAL A 109 -43.26 -106.40 -13.87
N LEU A 110 -44.48 -106.92 -14.04
CA LEU A 110 -44.77 -108.35 -13.87
C LEU A 110 -45.19 -108.95 -15.21
N ILE A 111 -44.67 -110.13 -15.55
CA ILE A 111 -45.11 -110.90 -16.72
C ILE A 111 -45.86 -112.13 -16.22
N PHE A 112 -47.09 -112.30 -16.67
CA PHE A 112 -47.99 -113.39 -16.32
C PHE A 112 -48.05 -114.40 -17.47
N ARG A 113 -48.09 -115.69 -17.12
CA ARG A 113 -48.27 -116.82 -18.03
C ARG A 113 -49.41 -117.69 -17.53
N LYS A 114 -50.29 -118.13 -18.43
CA LYS A 114 -51.41 -119.02 -18.11
C LYS A 114 -50.95 -120.49 -18.08
N GLU A 115 -51.06 -121.14 -16.93
CA GLU A 115 -50.67 -122.54 -16.67
C GLU A 115 -51.87 -123.32 -16.13
N SER A 116 -52.22 -124.47 -16.72
CA SER A 116 -53.32 -125.33 -16.24
C SER A 116 -54.65 -124.58 -15.98
N ALA A 117 -54.95 -123.58 -16.81
CA ALA A 117 -56.08 -122.66 -16.73
C ALA A 117 -56.04 -121.55 -15.65
N GLU A 118 -54.95 -121.41 -14.90
CA GLU A 118 -54.71 -120.32 -13.91
C GLU A 118 -53.60 -119.38 -14.38
N TRP A 119 -53.68 -118.09 -14.05
CA TRP A 119 -52.59 -117.15 -14.33
C TRP A 119 -51.52 -117.19 -13.23
N LYS A 120 -50.24 -117.25 -13.62
CA LYS A 120 -49.10 -117.18 -12.69
C LYS A 120 -48.06 -116.17 -13.14
N ILE A 121 -47.28 -115.65 -12.20
CA ILE A 121 -46.20 -114.69 -12.46
C ILE A 121 -44.96 -115.45 -12.93
N SER A 122 -44.57 -115.22 -14.18
CA SER A 122 -43.35 -115.78 -14.81
C SER A 122 -42.16 -114.83 -14.75
N HIS A 123 -42.39 -113.52 -14.60
CA HIS A 123 -41.30 -112.57 -14.40
C HIS A 123 -41.68 -111.45 -13.43
N SER A 124 -40.73 -111.00 -12.59
CA SER A 124 -40.89 -109.81 -11.75
C SER A 124 -39.65 -108.91 -11.84
N SER A 125 -39.84 -107.64 -12.16
CA SER A 125 -38.75 -106.65 -12.20
C SER A 125 -39.18 -105.37 -11.52
N ILE A 126 -38.45 -104.97 -10.48
CA ILE A 126 -38.64 -103.67 -9.81
C ILE A 126 -37.46 -102.75 -10.15
N SER A 127 -37.71 -101.48 -10.44
CA SER A 127 -36.71 -100.47 -10.74
C SER A 127 -36.94 -99.24 -9.87
N ILE A 128 -35.90 -98.80 -9.14
CA ILE A 128 -35.91 -97.60 -8.29
C ILE A 128 -34.85 -96.61 -8.82
N PRO A 129 -35.13 -95.29 -8.90
CA PRO A 129 -34.17 -94.31 -9.45
C PRO A 129 -32.79 -94.33 -8.74
N TYR A 130 -31.72 -94.30 -9.54
CA TYR A 130 -30.41 -94.96 -9.28
C TYR A 130 -29.31 -94.11 -8.61
N TYR A 131 -29.62 -93.14 -7.75
CA TYR A 131 -28.58 -92.23 -7.21
C TYR A 131 -28.20 -92.43 -5.73
N LEU A 132 -28.69 -93.50 -5.07
CA LEU A 132 -28.53 -93.72 -3.63
C LEU A 132 -27.95 -95.08 -3.22
N VAL A 133 -27.53 -95.93 -4.16
CA VAL A 133 -27.10 -97.31 -3.86
C VAL A 133 -25.77 -97.63 -4.54
N ARG A 134 -24.80 -98.17 -3.79
CA ARG A 134 -23.53 -98.70 -4.33
C ARG A 134 -23.68 -100.17 -4.70
N GLU A 135 -22.85 -100.64 -5.62
CA GLU A 135 -22.79 -102.03 -6.08
C GLU A 135 -22.70 -103.00 -4.88
N GLY A 136 -23.73 -103.83 -4.69
CA GLY A 136 -23.81 -104.82 -3.61
C GLY A 136 -24.32 -104.33 -2.23
N GLU A 137 -24.68 -103.06 -2.07
CA GLU A 137 -25.35 -102.55 -0.85
C GLU A 137 -26.85 -102.35 -1.09
N VAL A 138 -27.68 -102.52 -0.05
CA VAL A 138 -29.12 -102.22 -0.10
C VAL A 138 -29.43 -101.17 0.99
N TYR A 139 -29.27 -99.90 0.62
CA TYR A 139 -29.63 -98.64 1.34
C TYR A 139 -28.99 -98.30 2.72
N PRO A 140 -28.07 -97.31 2.82
CA PRO A 140 -27.47 -96.87 4.09
C PRO A 140 -28.07 -95.55 4.65
N LEU A 141 -29.06 -95.64 5.55
CA LEU A 141 -29.70 -94.46 6.19
C LEU A 141 -28.80 -93.72 7.20
N LYS A 142 -27.83 -94.40 7.82
CA LYS A 142 -27.05 -93.86 8.96
C LYS A 142 -25.95 -92.87 8.53
N GLY A 143 -25.21 -93.18 7.46
CA GLY A 143 -24.08 -92.35 7.02
C GLY A 143 -24.47 -90.97 6.49
N LEU A 144 -25.72 -90.79 6.05
CA LEU A 144 -26.23 -89.51 5.58
C LEU A 144 -26.52 -88.55 6.76
N VAL A 145 -27.06 -89.09 7.87
CA VAL A 145 -27.41 -88.30 9.06
C VAL A 145 -26.17 -87.76 9.74
N GLU A 146 -25.13 -88.58 9.90
CA GLU A 146 -23.85 -88.17 10.51
C GLU A 146 -23.16 -87.05 9.71
N ARG A 147 -23.25 -87.09 8.38
CA ARG A 147 -22.66 -86.06 7.51
C ARG A 147 -23.39 -84.71 7.59
N ASN A 148 -24.71 -84.72 7.75
CA ASN A 148 -25.49 -83.49 7.88
C ASN A 148 -25.19 -82.78 9.21
N GLN A 149 -25.05 -83.52 10.32
CA GLN A 149 -24.66 -82.93 11.61
C GLN A 149 -23.31 -82.22 11.53
N LEU A 150 -22.32 -82.85 10.89
CA LEU A 150 -20.99 -82.24 10.71
C LEU A 150 -21.05 -80.95 9.87
N LEU A 151 -21.90 -80.90 8.85
CA LEU A 151 -22.07 -79.69 8.02
C LEU A 151 -22.74 -78.55 8.78
N GLU A 152 -23.74 -78.86 9.61
CA GLU A 152 -24.41 -77.86 10.44
C GLU A 152 -23.44 -77.22 11.45
N GLU A 153 -22.57 -78.02 12.07
CA GLU A 153 -21.51 -77.51 12.96
C GLU A 153 -20.54 -76.58 12.22
N GLN A 154 -20.09 -76.97 11.02
CA GLN A 154 -19.19 -76.14 10.21
C GLN A 154 -19.85 -74.82 9.77
N ILE A 155 -21.14 -74.84 9.42
CA ILE A 155 -21.88 -73.63 9.05
C ILE A 155 -22.01 -72.69 10.25
N ALA A 156 -22.29 -73.22 11.45
CA ALA A 156 -22.37 -72.42 12.67
C ALA A 156 -21.03 -71.76 12.99
N GLU A 157 -19.93 -72.50 12.92
CA GLU A 157 -18.57 -71.97 13.15
C GLU A 157 -18.22 -70.86 12.16
N ARG A 158 -18.48 -71.08 10.86
CA ARG A 158 -18.21 -70.10 9.80
C ARG A 158 -19.05 -68.84 9.94
N THR A 159 -20.32 -68.99 10.33
CA THR A 159 -21.22 -67.85 10.52
C THR A 159 -20.75 -66.96 11.66
N MET A 160 -20.27 -67.55 12.75
CA MET A 160 -19.69 -66.81 13.89
C MET A 160 -18.42 -66.05 13.48
N GLN A 161 -17.47 -66.71 12.81
CA GLN A 161 -16.23 -66.07 12.33
C GLN A 161 -16.51 -64.90 11.37
N LEU A 162 -17.51 -65.04 10.50
CA LEU A 162 -17.90 -63.99 9.55
C LEU A 162 -18.52 -62.78 10.27
N SER A 163 -19.36 -63.02 11.29
CA SER A 163 -19.94 -61.95 12.12
C SER A 163 -18.85 -61.16 12.83
N GLU A 164 -17.89 -61.84 13.48
CA GLU A 164 -16.78 -61.18 14.17
C GLU A 164 -15.90 -60.35 13.22
N THR A 165 -15.65 -60.87 12.01
CA THR A 165 -14.86 -60.17 10.99
C THR A 165 -15.60 -58.94 10.48
N ASN A 166 -16.92 -59.05 10.23
CA ASN A 166 -17.74 -57.93 9.79
C ASN A 166 -17.82 -56.82 10.84
N ASP A 167 -17.95 -57.16 12.12
CA ASP A 167 -17.95 -56.17 13.20
C ASP A 167 -16.60 -55.44 13.31
N LYS A 168 -15.48 -56.17 13.18
CA LYS A 168 -14.14 -55.56 13.12
C LYS A 168 -13.96 -54.64 11.91
N LEU A 169 -14.44 -55.06 10.74
CA LEU A 169 -14.40 -54.24 9.52
C LEU A 169 -15.25 -52.98 9.68
N ARG A 170 -16.44 -53.08 10.28
CA ARG A 170 -17.30 -51.92 10.54
C ARG A 170 -16.61 -50.91 11.46
N GLN A 171 -16.04 -51.37 12.57
CA GLN A 171 -15.29 -50.51 13.50
C GLN A 171 -14.08 -49.83 12.83
N THR A 172 -13.36 -50.56 11.98
CA THR A 172 -12.20 -50.01 11.24
C THR A 172 -12.63 -48.96 10.23
N ASN A 173 -13.70 -49.22 9.48
CA ASN A 173 -14.25 -48.26 8.52
C ASN A 173 -14.76 -46.98 9.21
N GLU A 174 -15.43 -47.10 10.36
CA GLU A 174 -15.85 -45.95 11.18
C GLU A 174 -14.66 -45.14 11.72
N LYS A 175 -13.53 -45.80 12.02
CA LYS A 175 -12.30 -45.11 12.43
C LYS A 175 -11.66 -44.37 11.25
N LEU A 176 -11.48 -45.05 10.11
CA LEU A 176 -10.90 -44.45 8.90
C LEU A 176 -11.73 -43.28 8.37
N ALA A 177 -13.05 -43.39 8.41
CA ALA A 177 -13.94 -42.30 8.00
C ALA A 177 -13.71 -41.03 8.84
N ARG A 178 -13.49 -41.18 10.15
CA ARG A 178 -13.16 -40.05 11.05
C ARG A 178 -11.78 -39.47 10.75
N GLU A 179 -10.76 -40.31 10.58
CA GLU A 179 -9.40 -39.84 10.25
C GLU A 179 -9.36 -39.08 8.90
N ILE A 180 -10.11 -39.54 7.89
CA ILE A 180 -10.23 -38.85 6.59
C ILE A 180 -10.93 -37.49 6.73
N GLU A 181 -12.00 -37.43 7.52
CA GLU A 181 -12.73 -36.19 7.74
C GLU A 181 -11.87 -35.15 8.48
N GLU A 182 -11.14 -35.58 9.52
CA GLU A 182 -10.18 -34.73 10.23
C GLU A 182 -9.08 -34.21 9.29
N HIS A 183 -8.49 -35.08 8.47
CA HIS A 183 -7.46 -34.69 7.50
C HIS A 183 -7.99 -33.63 6.50
N LYS A 184 -9.19 -33.83 5.96
CA LYS A 184 -9.83 -32.87 5.04
C LYS A 184 -10.09 -31.52 5.69
N GLN A 185 -10.53 -31.52 6.95
CA GLN A 185 -10.74 -30.28 7.70
C GLN A 185 -9.43 -29.53 7.93
N THR A 186 -8.36 -30.24 8.31
CA THR A 186 -7.02 -29.64 8.46
C THR A 186 -6.50 -29.08 7.13
N GLU A 187 -6.64 -29.84 6.03
CA GLU A 187 -6.21 -29.39 4.70
C GLU A 187 -6.97 -28.14 4.25
N SER A 188 -8.29 -28.12 4.43
CA SER A 188 -9.11 -26.93 4.12
C SER A 188 -8.77 -25.74 5.00
N ALA A 189 -8.49 -25.94 6.29
CA ALA A 189 -8.09 -24.87 7.20
C ALA A 189 -6.73 -24.29 6.81
N ASN A 190 -5.77 -25.13 6.44
CA ASN A 190 -4.46 -24.71 5.95
C ASN A 190 -4.56 -23.93 4.62
N ALA A 191 -5.37 -24.43 3.67
CA ALA A 191 -5.61 -23.72 2.41
C ALA A 191 -6.22 -22.33 2.63
N ARG A 192 -7.18 -22.23 3.57
CA ARG A 192 -7.77 -20.94 3.96
C ARG A 192 -6.75 -20.00 4.60
N LEU A 193 -5.93 -20.50 5.52
CA LEU A 193 -4.90 -19.70 6.19
C LEU A 193 -3.88 -19.13 5.19
N LEU A 194 -3.46 -19.94 4.20
CA LEU A 194 -2.55 -19.49 3.14
C LEU A 194 -3.18 -18.40 2.26
N LEU A 195 -4.47 -18.53 1.92
CA LEU A 195 -5.21 -17.49 1.20
C LEU A 195 -5.29 -16.18 2.01
N GLU A 196 -5.60 -16.28 3.30
CA GLU A 196 -5.66 -15.11 4.20
C GLU A 196 -4.29 -14.43 4.34
N GLN A 197 -3.20 -15.19 4.50
CA GLN A 197 -1.84 -14.64 4.56
C GLN A 197 -1.46 -13.91 3.26
N ARG A 198 -1.74 -14.51 2.10
CA ARG A 198 -1.45 -13.90 0.80
C ARG A 198 -2.23 -12.61 0.60
N ALA A 199 -3.52 -12.61 0.91
CA ALA A 199 -4.36 -11.41 0.83
C ALA A 199 -3.87 -10.27 1.75
N ILE A 200 -3.35 -10.60 2.94
CA ILE A 200 -2.76 -9.60 3.84
C ILE A 200 -1.48 -9.03 3.22
N LEU A 201 -0.57 -9.89 2.74
CA LEU A 201 0.72 -9.48 2.20
C LEU A 201 0.59 -8.67 0.90
N ASP A 202 -0.36 -9.01 0.02
CA ASP A 202 -0.58 -8.31 -1.25
C ASP A 202 -1.21 -6.91 -1.05
N ASN A 203 -1.93 -6.70 0.06
CA ASN A 203 -2.47 -5.38 0.42
C ASN A 203 -1.44 -4.46 1.10
N LEU A 204 -0.23 -4.96 1.42
CA LEU A 204 0.81 -4.12 1.99
C LEU A 204 1.41 -3.21 0.88
N PRO A 205 1.67 -1.93 1.16
CA PRO A 205 2.31 -1.02 0.21
C PRO A 205 3.82 -1.26 0.03
N MET A 206 4.34 -2.35 0.61
CA MET A 206 5.75 -2.72 0.61
C MET A 206 5.96 -4.02 -0.15
N MET A 207 7.14 -4.18 -0.74
CA MET A 207 7.57 -5.46 -1.27
C MET A 207 7.86 -6.40 -0.11
N ALA A 208 7.43 -7.65 -0.20
CA ALA A 208 7.69 -8.69 0.79
C ALA A 208 8.18 -9.97 0.09
N TRP A 209 9.19 -10.61 0.68
CA TRP A 209 9.73 -11.87 0.17
C TRP A 209 10.18 -12.81 1.29
N LEU A 210 10.23 -14.09 0.94
CA LEU A 210 10.83 -15.16 1.72
C LEU A 210 11.74 -15.98 0.81
N LYS A 211 12.94 -16.29 1.29
CA LYS A 211 13.88 -17.19 0.63
C LYS A 211 14.24 -18.36 1.53
N ASP A 212 14.47 -19.52 0.93
CA ASP A 212 15.04 -20.68 1.59
C ASP A 212 16.53 -20.49 1.91
N SER A 213 17.16 -21.52 2.48
CA SER A 213 18.59 -21.54 2.81
C SER A 213 19.52 -21.50 1.59
N GLU A 214 19.02 -21.82 0.40
CA GLU A 214 19.76 -21.73 -0.88
C GLU A 214 19.57 -20.37 -1.58
N GLY A 215 18.74 -19.49 -1.02
CA GLY A 215 18.43 -18.18 -1.59
C GLY A 215 17.36 -18.19 -2.69
N ARG A 216 16.56 -19.27 -2.79
CA ARG A 216 15.43 -19.35 -3.72
C ARG A 216 14.19 -18.75 -3.09
N LEU A 217 13.43 -17.99 -3.87
CA LEU A 217 12.20 -17.35 -3.42
C LEU A 217 11.10 -18.39 -3.17
N GLU A 218 10.69 -18.58 -1.93
CA GLU A 218 9.56 -19.44 -1.56
C GLU A 218 8.23 -18.67 -1.57
N MET A 219 8.29 -17.36 -1.34
CA MET A 219 7.12 -16.48 -1.30
C MET A 219 7.52 -15.08 -1.72
N VAL A 220 6.68 -14.43 -2.52
CA VAL A 220 6.72 -12.99 -2.80
C VAL A 220 5.29 -12.45 -2.84
N ASN A 221 5.11 -11.18 -2.50
CA ASN A 221 3.82 -10.51 -2.70
C ASN A 221 3.74 -9.81 -4.08
N GLU A 222 2.54 -9.39 -4.46
CA GLU A 222 2.28 -8.68 -5.72
C GLU A 222 3.16 -7.44 -5.92
N PRO A 223 3.32 -6.53 -4.92
CA PRO A 223 4.25 -5.40 -5.02
C PRO A 223 5.69 -5.80 -5.38
N TYR A 224 6.23 -6.86 -4.76
CA TYR A 224 7.57 -7.36 -5.09
C TYR A 224 7.65 -7.81 -6.56
N ALA A 225 6.72 -8.66 -6.98
CA ALA A 225 6.71 -9.20 -8.34
C ALA A 225 6.64 -8.07 -9.38
N LYS A 226 5.73 -7.11 -9.17
CA LYS A 226 5.58 -5.92 -10.03
C LYS A 226 6.85 -5.07 -10.08
N ALA A 227 7.50 -4.83 -8.94
CA ALA A 227 8.74 -4.08 -8.87
C ALA A 227 9.92 -4.79 -9.56
N CYS A 228 9.86 -6.12 -9.68
CA CYS A 228 10.82 -6.91 -10.45
C CYS A 228 10.46 -7.06 -11.93
N GLY A 229 9.27 -6.57 -12.35
CA GLY A 229 8.78 -6.74 -13.71
C GLY A 229 8.30 -8.16 -14.05
N HIS A 230 7.94 -8.96 -13.03
CA HIS A 230 7.56 -10.36 -13.13
C HIS A 230 6.18 -10.62 -12.50
N THR A 231 5.61 -11.80 -12.76
CA THR A 231 4.48 -12.31 -11.98
C THR A 231 4.95 -13.06 -10.73
N VAL A 232 4.09 -13.23 -9.73
CA VAL A 232 4.44 -13.98 -8.51
C VAL A 232 4.92 -15.39 -8.87
N ASP A 233 4.19 -16.09 -9.75
CA ASP A 233 4.51 -17.46 -10.16
C ASP A 233 5.84 -17.57 -10.92
N GLU A 234 6.24 -16.51 -11.63
CA GLU A 234 7.55 -16.44 -12.28
C GLU A 234 8.70 -16.21 -11.30
N CYS A 235 8.43 -15.65 -10.11
CA CYS A 235 9.46 -15.39 -9.10
C CYS A 235 9.73 -16.62 -8.22
N ILE A 236 8.71 -17.42 -7.92
CA ILE A 236 8.84 -18.57 -7.01
C ILE A 236 9.86 -19.59 -7.55
N GLY A 237 10.74 -20.08 -6.67
CA GLY A 237 11.80 -21.05 -6.96
C GLY A 237 13.07 -20.47 -7.59
N LYS A 238 13.04 -19.21 -8.03
CA LYS A 238 14.19 -18.52 -8.61
C LYS A 238 15.05 -17.83 -7.56
N THR A 239 16.31 -17.65 -7.91
CA THR A 239 17.33 -16.90 -7.15
C THR A 239 17.44 -15.46 -7.64
N ASP A 240 18.06 -14.58 -6.86
CA ASP A 240 18.30 -13.18 -7.30
C ASP A 240 19.11 -13.10 -8.61
N LEU A 241 20.01 -14.05 -8.85
CA LEU A 241 20.84 -14.10 -10.07
C LEU A 241 20.02 -14.41 -11.33
N GLU A 242 18.88 -15.06 -11.18
CA GLU A 242 17.97 -15.40 -12.27
C GLU A 242 16.95 -14.28 -12.55
N LEU A 243 16.76 -13.36 -11.61
CA LEU A 243 15.77 -12.28 -11.66
C LEU A 243 16.37 -10.89 -11.89
N PHE A 244 17.59 -10.65 -11.44
CA PHE A 244 18.21 -9.32 -11.47
C PHE A 244 19.55 -9.32 -12.22
N PRO A 245 19.99 -8.14 -12.71
CA PRO A 245 21.34 -7.97 -13.23
C PRO A 245 22.40 -8.41 -12.21
N GLN A 246 23.51 -8.96 -12.71
CA GLN A 246 24.52 -9.63 -11.89
C GLN A 246 25.10 -8.76 -10.75
N GLU A 247 25.27 -7.46 -11.00
CA GLU A 247 25.76 -6.52 -9.99
C GLU A 247 24.76 -6.32 -8.85
N THR A 248 23.49 -6.11 -9.19
CA THR A 248 22.38 -5.96 -8.23
C THR A 248 22.14 -7.25 -7.44
N ALA A 249 22.08 -8.39 -8.12
CA ALA A 249 21.89 -9.70 -7.50
C ALA A 249 22.99 -10.01 -6.47
N ARG A 250 24.26 -9.74 -6.81
CA ARG A 250 25.39 -9.94 -5.88
C ARG A 250 25.28 -9.09 -4.62
N SER A 251 24.84 -7.85 -4.75
CA SER A 251 24.58 -6.98 -3.59
C SER A 251 23.50 -7.57 -2.68
N TYR A 252 22.41 -8.10 -3.25
CA TYR A 252 21.31 -8.67 -2.47
C TYR A 252 21.70 -9.97 -1.78
N ILE A 253 22.47 -10.82 -2.46
CA ILE A 253 23.03 -12.05 -1.90
C ILE A 253 24.01 -11.74 -0.76
N ALA A 254 24.85 -10.71 -0.91
CA ALA A 254 25.77 -10.30 0.15
C ALA A 254 25.03 -9.83 1.40
N ASP A 255 23.99 -9.01 1.23
CA ASP A 255 23.10 -8.60 2.33
C ASP A 255 22.44 -9.81 3.01
N ASP A 256 21.94 -10.77 2.22
CA ASP A 256 21.27 -11.97 2.75
C ASP A 256 22.25 -12.87 3.52
N HIS A 257 23.45 -13.07 2.96
CA HIS A 257 24.51 -13.86 3.58
C HIS A 257 24.96 -13.26 4.92
N GLU A 258 25.06 -11.92 5.03
CA GLU A 258 25.42 -11.25 6.28
C GLU A 258 24.36 -11.48 7.37
N VAL A 259 23.07 -11.36 7.03
CA VAL A 259 21.95 -11.62 7.95
C VAL A 259 21.95 -13.08 8.40
N CYS A 260 22.14 -14.03 7.49
CA CYS A 260 22.21 -15.45 7.81
C CYS A 260 23.47 -15.78 8.63
N THR A 261 24.61 -15.15 8.38
CA THR A 261 25.84 -15.45 9.14
C THR A 261 25.79 -14.89 10.56
N THR A 262 25.23 -13.70 10.72
CA THR A 262 25.15 -13.01 12.03
C THR A 262 23.97 -13.48 12.88
N GLY A 263 22.92 -14.01 12.24
CA GLY A 263 21.65 -14.31 12.90
C GLY A 263 20.90 -13.06 13.39
N GLN A 264 21.32 -11.87 12.95
CA GLN A 264 20.76 -10.60 13.39
C GLN A 264 19.93 -9.92 12.29
N LYS A 265 18.91 -9.18 12.70
CA LYS A 265 18.09 -8.37 11.79
C LYS A 265 18.93 -7.23 11.22
N ARG A 266 18.72 -6.91 9.94
CA ARG A 266 19.35 -5.77 9.27
C ARG A 266 18.29 -4.81 8.76
N GLN A 267 18.55 -3.53 8.97
CA GLN A 267 17.79 -2.42 8.40
C GLN A 267 18.74 -1.54 7.60
N GLN A 268 18.37 -1.18 6.38
CA GLN A 268 19.16 -0.26 5.56
C GLN A 268 18.32 0.46 4.50
N GLU A 269 18.70 1.70 4.22
CA GLU A 269 18.18 2.49 3.09
C GLU A 269 19.04 2.21 1.86
N LYS A 270 18.42 1.88 0.72
CA LYS A 270 19.14 1.69 -0.54
C LYS A 270 18.27 2.05 -1.74
N GLN A 271 18.91 2.38 -2.85
CA GLN A 271 18.20 2.51 -4.11
C GLN A 271 17.95 1.13 -4.72
N ILE A 272 16.69 0.86 -5.03
CA ILE A 272 16.25 -0.32 -5.76
C ILE A 272 15.84 0.14 -7.15
N VAL A 273 16.39 -0.50 -8.17
CA VAL A 273 16.04 -0.23 -9.56
C VAL A 273 14.75 -0.97 -9.86
N THR A 274 13.69 -0.21 -10.14
CA THR A 274 12.39 -0.73 -10.58
C THR A 274 12.17 -0.40 -12.06
N PRO A 275 11.16 -0.97 -12.74
CA PRO A 275 10.77 -0.57 -14.09
C PRO A 275 10.49 0.94 -14.23
N ASP A 276 10.03 1.59 -13.16
CA ASP A 276 9.75 3.03 -13.11
C ASP A 276 11.02 3.87 -12.84
N GLY A 277 12.19 3.23 -12.70
CA GLY A 277 13.47 3.86 -12.37
C GLY A 277 13.99 3.55 -10.96
N PRO A 278 15.16 4.09 -10.59
CA PRO A 278 15.73 3.91 -9.26
C PRO A 278 14.94 4.67 -8.20
N LYS A 279 14.54 3.97 -7.13
CA LYS A 279 13.77 4.53 -6.02
C LYS A 279 14.40 4.20 -4.67
N TRP A 280 14.29 5.12 -3.71
CA TRP A 280 14.81 4.90 -2.36
C TRP A 280 13.89 3.96 -1.58
N HIS A 281 14.46 2.92 -1.01
CA HIS A 281 13.72 1.95 -0.21
C HIS A 281 14.37 1.72 1.14
N LEU A 282 13.54 1.66 2.18
CA LEU A 282 13.92 1.18 3.49
C LEU A 282 13.69 -0.34 3.54
N THR A 283 14.77 -1.09 3.64
CA THR A 283 14.74 -2.55 3.61
C THR A 283 14.99 -3.15 4.99
N TYR A 284 14.16 -4.12 5.37
CA TYR A 284 14.32 -4.93 6.57
C TYR A 284 14.54 -6.38 6.18
N LYS A 285 15.57 -7.01 6.74
CA LYS A 285 15.89 -8.42 6.52
C LYS A 285 16.04 -9.13 7.86
N THR A 286 15.39 -10.27 8.00
CA THR A 286 15.34 -11.07 9.23
C THR A 286 15.60 -12.54 8.90
N PRO A 287 16.51 -13.23 9.63
CA PRO A 287 16.71 -14.66 9.42
C PRO A 287 15.49 -15.44 9.89
N LEU A 288 15.12 -16.46 9.12
CA LEU A 288 14.09 -17.43 9.49
C LEU A 288 14.77 -18.64 10.16
N PHE A 289 14.23 -19.11 11.28
CA PHE A 289 14.75 -20.26 12.00
C PHE A 289 13.79 -21.46 11.90
N ASP A 290 14.33 -22.67 11.80
CA ASP A 290 13.59 -23.92 11.93
C ASP A 290 13.28 -24.24 13.40
N GLU A 291 12.51 -25.32 13.64
CA GLU A 291 12.15 -25.79 14.98
C GLU A 291 13.36 -26.18 15.86
N LEU A 292 14.51 -26.42 15.23
CA LEU A 292 15.77 -26.79 15.88
C LEU A 292 16.69 -25.56 16.11
N GLY A 293 16.21 -24.35 15.81
CA GLY A 293 16.95 -23.10 15.98
C GLY A 293 18.04 -22.87 14.93
N ARG A 294 18.05 -23.62 13.83
CA ARG A 294 18.97 -23.43 12.71
C ARG A 294 18.34 -22.50 11.69
N ILE A 295 19.16 -21.82 10.90
CA ILE A 295 18.65 -20.89 9.89
C ILE A 295 18.05 -21.68 8.73
N ALA A 296 16.73 -21.52 8.57
CA ALA A 296 15.94 -22.13 7.51
C ALA A 296 15.90 -21.26 6.24
N GLY A 297 16.18 -19.96 6.38
CA GLY A 297 16.09 -19.02 5.28
C GLY A 297 16.13 -17.57 5.73
N ILE A 298 15.61 -16.67 4.91
CA ILE A 298 15.57 -15.23 5.19
C ILE A 298 14.28 -14.62 4.66
N THR A 299 13.66 -13.76 5.45
CA THR A 299 12.53 -12.93 5.03
C THR A 299 12.92 -11.47 4.99
N GLY A 300 12.31 -10.72 4.09
CA GLY A 300 12.49 -9.28 4.08
C GLY A 300 11.29 -8.53 3.54
N ILE A 301 11.28 -7.24 3.88
CA ILE A 301 10.35 -6.25 3.35
C ILE A 301 11.14 -5.04 2.85
N ALA A 302 10.59 -4.34 1.86
CA ALA A 302 11.14 -3.10 1.35
C ALA A 302 10.02 -2.07 1.12
N LEU A 303 10.10 -0.96 1.85
CA LEU A 303 9.17 0.16 1.77
C LEU A 303 9.76 1.26 0.89
N ASP A 304 9.01 1.75 -0.09
CA ASP A 304 9.39 2.93 -0.88
C ASP A 304 9.33 4.17 0.02
N ILE A 305 10.47 4.87 0.15
CA ILE A 305 10.63 6.09 0.96
C ILE A 305 11.08 7.26 0.08
N SER A 306 10.84 7.19 -1.23
CA SER A 306 11.28 8.23 -2.18
C SER A 306 10.66 9.58 -1.84
N ASP A 307 9.35 9.63 -1.59
CA ASP A 307 8.63 10.85 -1.22
C ASP A 307 9.18 11.45 0.10
N LEU A 308 9.48 10.59 1.08
CA LEU A 308 10.08 11.01 2.35
C LEU A 308 11.45 11.67 2.13
N LYS A 309 12.30 11.09 1.28
CA LYS A 309 13.63 11.65 0.97
C LYS A 309 13.55 12.98 0.22
N GLU A 310 12.54 13.15 -0.63
CA GLU A 310 12.33 14.42 -1.34
C GLU A 310 11.89 15.52 -0.37
N HIS A 311 10.95 15.22 0.54
CA HIS A 311 10.54 16.15 1.60
C HIS A 311 11.67 16.50 2.56
N GLU A 312 12.46 15.53 3.04
CA GLU A 312 13.63 15.79 3.90
C GLU A 312 14.62 16.75 3.22
N LYS A 313 14.82 16.60 1.90
CA LYS A 313 15.71 17.46 1.12
C LYS A 313 15.16 18.89 0.97
N GLU A 314 13.85 19.04 0.79
CA GLU A 314 13.20 20.35 0.75
C GLU A 314 13.24 21.04 2.10
N GLU A 315 12.93 20.34 3.20
CA GLU A 315 13.02 20.87 4.56
C GLU A 315 14.45 21.32 4.89
N LEU A 316 15.46 20.52 4.54
CA LEU A 316 16.86 20.91 4.70
C LEU A 316 17.21 22.15 3.86
N LYS A 317 16.65 22.29 2.65
CA LYS A 317 16.86 23.48 1.80
C LYS A 317 16.26 24.72 2.45
N VAL A 318 15.03 24.61 2.98
CA VAL A 318 14.34 25.70 3.70
C VAL A 318 15.07 26.07 4.99
N GLN A 319 15.43 25.09 5.82
CA GLN A 319 16.14 25.32 7.09
C GLN A 319 17.51 25.99 6.87
N LYS A 320 18.22 25.60 5.80
CA LYS A 320 19.49 26.21 5.43
C LYS A 320 19.33 27.66 4.96
N LEU A 321 18.21 27.98 4.31
CA LEU A 321 17.86 29.35 3.92
C LEU A 321 17.48 30.20 5.13
N GLU A 322 16.70 29.66 6.07
CA GLU A 322 16.29 30.36 7.30
C GLU A 322 17.49 30.65 8.22
N SER A 323 18.40 29.67 8.39
CA SER A 323 19.62 29.85 9.18
C SER A 323 20.54 30.92 8.61
N LEU A 324 20.65 31.00 7.27
CA LEU A 324 21.38 32.08 6.60
C LEU A 324 20.74 33.45 6.89
N GLY A 325 19.41 33.49 6.99
CA GLY A 325 18.64 34.70 7.18
C GLY A 325 18.82 35.38 8.53
N VAL A 326 18.81 34.60 9.62
CA VAL A 326 19.03 35.10 10.98
C VAL A 326 20.46 35.64 11.15
N LEU A 327 21.45 34.92 10.63
CA LEU A 327 22.87 35.32 10.70
C LEU A 327 23.14 36.62 9.93
N ALA A 328 22.59 36.77 8.74
CA ALA A 328 22.83 37.95 7.93
C ALA A 328 22.05 39.19 8.40
N GLY A 329 20.98 39.05 9.19
CA GLY A 329 20.33 40.20 9.85
C GLY A 329 21.21 40.89 10.89
N GLY A 330 22.00 40.13 11.67
CA GLY A 330 22.95 40.68 12.64
C GLY A 330 24.19 41.29 11.98
N ILE A 331 24.80 40.56 11.04
CA ILE A 331 25.98 41.03 10.28
C ILE A 331 25.69 42.35 9.53
N ALA A 332 24.46 42.51 9.08
CA ALA A 332 24.09 43.65 8.30
C ALA A 332 23.90 44.95 9.07
N HIS A 333 23.43 44.85 10.32
CA HIS A 333 23.44 45.97 11.25
C HIS A 333 24.85 46.55 11.32
N ASP A 334 25.82 45.67 11.56
CA ASP A 334 27.23 46.02 11.68
C ASP A 334 27.79 46.63 10.38
N PHE A 335 27.40 46.09 9.21
CA PHE A 335 27.79 46.68 7.92
C PHE A 335 27.27 48.10 7.74
N ASN A 336 25.99 48.35 8.04
CA ASN A 336 25.40 49.67 7.91
C ASN A 336 26.03 50.67 8.88
N ASN A 337 26.40 50.24 10.08
CA ASN A 337 27.08 51.07 11.07
C ASN A 337 28.48 51.48 10.63
N ILE A 338 29.27 50.52 10.12
CA ILE A 338 30.60 50.80 9.53
C ILE A 338 30.48 51.75 8.34
N LEU A 339 29.51 51.52 7.44
CA LEU A 339 29.31 52.37 6.27
C LEU A 339 28.83 53.77 6.64
N THR A 340 28.02 53.91 7.69
CA THR A 340 27.59 55.20 8.24
C THR A 340 28.78 56.01 8.74
N GLY A 341 29.66 55.39 9.54
CA GLY A 341 30.89 56.03 10.00
C GLY A 341 31.80 56.48 8.85
N ILE A 342 32.01 55.62 7.85
CA ILE A 342 32.85 55.93 6.68
C ILE A 342 32.24 57.08 5.86
N MET A 343 30.97 56.97 5.47
CA MET A 343 30.29 57.98 4.63
C MET A 343 30.19 59.32 5.33
N GLY A 344 29.89 59.31 6.62
CA GLY A 344 29.78 60.52 7.39
C GLY A 344 31.12 61.25 7.52
N ASN A 345 32.20 60.54 7.86
CA ASN A 345 33.53 61.15 7.94
C ASN A 345 34.01 61.70 6.59
N ILE A 346 33.69 61.00 5.48
CA ILE A 346 33.94 61.53 4.14
C ILE A 346 33.16 62.82 3.90
N SER A 347 31.89 62.87 4.33
CA SER A 347 31.04 64.05 4.19
C SER A 347 31.58 65.24 5.00
N LEU A 348 31.96 65.04 6.26
CA LEU A 348 32.59 66.07 7.10
C LEU A 348 33.92 66.56 6.51
N ALA A 349 34.77 65.63 6.07
CA ALA A 349 36.05 65.98 5.44
C ALA A 349 35.87 66.81 4.15
N LYS A 350 34.80 66.57 3.38
CA LYS A 350 34.45 67.38 2.20
C LYS A 350 34.00 68.79 2.58
N MET A 351 33.39 68.98 3.74
CA MET A 351 32.96 70.30 4.21
C MET A 351 34.13 71.17 4.67
N PHE A 352 35.17 70.56 5.26
CA PHE A 352 36.35 71.28 5.73
C PHE A 352 37.37 71.64 4.63
N ILE A 353 37.14 71.22 3.38
CA ILE A 353 38.04 71.50 2.27
C ILE A 353 37.30 72.15 1.11
N ASP A 354 37.94 73.12 0.46
CA ASP A 354 37.41 73.70 -0.78
C ASP A 354 37.30 72.67 -1.90
N GLU A 355 36.31 72.84 -2.79
CA GLU A 355 36.10 71.96 -3.95
C GLU A 355 37.32 71.89 -4.89
N THR A 356 38.17 72.92 -4.87
CA THR A 356 39.40 73.02 -5.65
C THR A 356 40.57 72.23 -5.05
N HIS A 357 40.46 71.78 -3.79
CA HIS A 357 41.49 71.02 -3.12
C HIS A 357 41.65 69.63 -3.75
N ARG A 358 42.89 69.18 -3.96
CA ARG A 358 43.20 67.90 -4.64
C ARG A 358 42.50 66.68 -4.02
N SER A 359 42.24 66.73 -2.71
CA SER A 359 41.58 65.64 -1.98
C SER A 359 40.07 65.61 -2.19
N HIS A 360 39.42 66.71 -2.62
CA HIS A 360 37.97 66.76 -2.81
C HIS A 360 37.50 65.72 -3.84
N LYS A 361 38.22 65.59 -4.97
CA LYS A 361 37.92 64.57 -5.99
C LYS A 361 38.07 63.14 -5.46
N ALA A 362 39.04 62.89 -4.58
CA ALA A 362 39.24 61.57 -3.95
C ALA A 362 38.12 61.25 -2.96
N LEU A 363 37.70 62.23 -2.14
CA LEU A 363 36.58 62.08 -1.21
C LEU A 363 35.25 61.84 -1.92
N VAL A 364 34.98 62.54 -3.02
CA VAL A 364 33.79 62.27 -3.88
C VAL A 364 33.83 60.84 -4.44
N GLY A 365 35.02 60.35 -4.81
CA GLY A 365 35.20 58.97 -5.24
C GLY A 365 34.91 57.95 -4.13
N ALA A 366 35.41 58.22 -2.92
CA ALA A 366 35.17 57.38 -1.74
C ALA A 366 33.69 57.36 -1.34
N GLU A 367 33.02 58.51 -1.33
CA GLU A 367 31.58 58.61 -1.04
C GLU A 367 30.75 57.75 -2.01
N LYS A 368 31.02 57.85 -3.32
CA LYS A 368 30.34 57.02 -4.34
C LYS A 368 30.59 55.52 -4.16
N ALA A 369 31.81 55.13 -3.76
CA ALA A 369 32.13 53.74 -3.49
C ALA A 369 31.38 53.21 -2.26
N SER A 370 31.31 54.01 -1.19
CA SER A 370 30.57 53.67 0.02
C SER A 370 29.06 53.55 -0.24
N VAL A 371 28.46 54.46 -1.02
CA VAL A 371 27.05 54.35 -1.44
C VAL A 371 26.79 53.04 -2.19
N ARG A 372 27.70 52.63 -3.07
CA ARG A 372 27.61 51.32 -3.75
C ARG A 372 27.71 50.14 -2.80
N ALA A 373 28.57 50.24 -1.78
CA ALA A 373 28.71 49.20 -0.77
C ALA A 373 27.44 49.08 0.10
N THR A 374 26.78 50.20 0.42
CA THR A 374 25.48 50.22 1.10
C THR A 374 24.41 49.51 0.28
N GLU A 375 24.33 49.76 -1.02
CA GLU A 375 23.37 49.07 -1.89
C GLU A 375 23.63 47.55 -1.94
N LEU A 376 24.89 47.13 -1.98
CA LEU A 376 25.27 45.72 -1.95
C LEU A 376 24.91 45.05 -0.61
N ALA A 377 25.20 45.73 0.50
CA ALA A 377 24.83 45.27 1.84
C ALA A 377 23.30 45.14 1.97
N ARG A 378 22.55 46.13 1.47
CA ARG A 378 21.08 46.13 1.42
C ARG A 378 20.53 44.95 0.61
N GLN A 379 21.12 44.62 -0.54
CA GLN A 379 20.69 43.46 -1.34
C GLN A 379 20.92 42.12 -0.62
N LEU A 380 22.06 41.95 0.06
CA LEU A 380 22.36 40.76 0.85
C LEU A 380 21.42 40.63 2.05
N LEU A 381 21.13 41.77 2.69
CA LEU A 381 20.18 41.94 3.78
C LEU A 381 18.79 41.48 3.44
N ILE A 382 18.25 41.95 2.31
CA ILE A 382 16.85 41.65 1.99
C ILE A 382 16.70 40.18 1.58
N PHE A 383 17.75 39.59 1.01
CA PHE A 383 17.80 38.14 0.79
C PHE A 383 17.78 37.36 2.12
N ALA A 384 18.52 37.83 3.13
CA ALA A 384 18.63 37.19 4.42
C ALA A 384 17.38 37.33 5.28
N ARG A 385 16.92 38.57 5.50
CA ARG A 385 16.03 38.84 6.62
C ARG A 385 14.62 38.30 6.43
N GLY A 386 14.15 38.15 5.18
CA GLY A 386 12.74 38.06 4.80
C GLY A 386 11.82 37.66 5.96
N GLY A 387 11.46 38.67 6.76
CA GLY A 387 10.69 38.49 7.98
C GLY A 387 9.27 38.11 7.63
N GLU A 388 8.41 37.91 8.62
CA GLU A 388 6.99 37.82 8.34
C GLU A 388 6.54 39.12 7.63
N PRO A 389 5.97 39.02 6.41
CA PRO A 389 5.56 40.20 5.66
C PRO A 389 4.48 40.95 6.42
N VAL A 390 4.66 42.27 6.59
CA VAL A 390 3.63 43.13 7.18
C VAL A 390 2.63 43.46 6.08
N LYS A 391 1.65 42.57 5.90
CA LYS A 391 0.70 42.67 4.79
C LYS A 391 -0.31 43.81 5.03
N LYS A 392 -0.47 44.66 4.02
CA LYS A 392 -1.51 45.69 3.93
C LYS A 392 -2.27 45.51 2.63
N VAL A 393 -3.48 46.05 2.56
CA VAL A 393 -4.23 46.12 1.30
C VAL A 393 -3.57 47.15 0.39
N VAL A 394 -3.03 46.69 -0.75
CA VAL A 394 -2.25 47.52 -1.68
C VAL A 394 -2.75 47.43 -3.11
N SER A 395 -2.62 48.53 -3.85
CA SER A 395 -2.97 48.60 -5.27
C SER A 395 -1.83 48.06 -6.12
N LEU A 396 -2.04 46.92 -6.78
CA LEU A 396 -1.03 46.30 -7.63
C LEU A 396 -0.58 47.23 -8.77
N ARG A 397 -1.52 47.98 -9.34
CA ARG A 397 -1.23 48.95 -10.41
C ARG A 397 -0.28 50.05 -9.92
N HIS A 398 -0.48 50.57 -8.71
CA HIS A 398 0.38 51.60 -8.15
C HIS A 398 1.82 51.08 -7.98
N LEU A 399 1.97 49.92 -7.35
CA LEU A 399 3.27 49.28 -7.12
C LEU A 399 4.04 49.03 -8.42
N VAL A 400 3.35 48.54 -9.46
CA VAL A 400 3.97 48.30 -10.78
C VAL A 400 4.40 49.63 -11.42
N ASN A 401 3.55 50.66 -11.40
CA ASN A 401 3.88 51.95 -11.99
C ASN A 401 5.06 52.61 -11.28
N GLU A 402 5.09 52.57 -9.96
CA GLU A 402 6.22 53.06 -9.15
C GLU A 402 7.50 52.30 -9.50
N SER A 403 7.44 50.97 -9.50
CA SER A 403 8.59 50.10 -9.80
C SER A 403 9.16 50.33 -11.19
N VAL A 404 8.29 50.44 -12.21
CA VAL A 404 8.68 50.70 -13.60
C VAL A 404 9.27 52.10 -13.75
N SER A 405 8.64 53.11 -13.15
CA SER A 405 9.10 54.51 -13.19
C SER A 405 10.48 54.66 -12.55
N LEU A 406 10.67 54.08 -11.36
CA LEU A 406 11.90 54.19 -10.58
C LEU A 406 13.08 53.48 -11.26
N VAL A 407 12.89 52.23 -11.70
CA VAL A 407 13.98 51.40 -12.25
C VAL A 407 14.35 51.81 -13.68
N LEU A 408 13.38 52.20 -14.51
CA LEU A 408 13.65 52.57 -15.90
C LEU A 408 14.03 54.05 -16.06
N HIS A 409 14.06 54.84 -14.99
CA HIS A 409 14.48 56.23 -15.05
C HIS A 409 15.92 56.36 -15.59
N GLY A 410 16.08 57.02 -16.74
CA GLY A 410 17.38 57.17 -17.39
C GLY A 410 17.90 55.92 -18.13
N SER A 411 17.09 54.86 -18.24
CA SER A 411 17.39 53.66 -19.02
C SER A 411 17.08 53.86 -20.52
N ASN A 412 17.72 53.07 -21.38
CA ASN A 412 17.42 52.96 -22.81
C ASN A 412 16.31 51.93 -23.13
N VAL A 413 15.69 51.34 -22.10
CA VAL A 413 14.57 50.39 -22.21
C VAL A 413 13.25 51.11 -21.98
N ARG A 414 12.24 50.80 -22.82
CA ARG A 414 10.90 51.37 -22.71
C ARG A 414 9.98 50.44 -21.91
N GLY A 415 9.33 50.97 -20.87
CA GLY A 415 8.30 50.26 -20.10
C GLY A 415 6.90 50.46 -20.71
N ILE A 416 6.16 49.37 -20.90
CA ILE A 416 4.74 49.37 -21.24
C ILE A 416 3.98 48.69 -20.10
N VAL A 417 3.07 49.42 -19.46
CA VAL A 417 2.21 48.89 -18.39
C VAL A 417 0.79 48.75 -18.92
N ASP A 418 0.34 47.51 -19.10
CA ASP A 418 -1.00 47.14 -19.56
C ASP A 418 -1.77 46.42 -18.44
N ILE A 419 -2.21 47.20 -17.46
CA ILE A 419 -2.96 46.70 -16.30
C ILE A 419 -4.35 47.32 -16.33
N PRO A 420 -5.46 46.55 -16.33
CA PRO A 420 -6.82 47.07 -16.36
C PRO A 420 -7.21 47.77 -15.06
N ALA A 421 -8.15 48.71 -15.12
CA ALA A 421 -8.59 49.49 -13.94
C ALA A 421 -9.40 48.64 -12.95
N SER A 422 -9.96 47.53 -13.43
CA SER A 422 -10.71 46.56 -12.65
C SER A 422 -9.82 45.52 -11.96
N ILE A 423 -8.49 45.68 -11.98
CA ILE A 423 -7.60 44.75 -11.30
C ILE A 423 -7.88 44.80 -9.79
N HIS A 424 -7.96 43.62 -9.16
CA HIS A 424 -8.20 43.57 -7.71
C HIS A 424 -6.97 44.04 -6.93
N ALA A 425 -7.17 44.43 -5.68
CA ALA A 425 -6.09 44.64 -4.74
C ALA A 425 -5.55 43.31 -4.19
N ILE A 426 -4.38 43.39 -3.58
CA ILE A 426 -3.72 42.26 -2.91
C ILE A 426 -3.44 42.63 -1.46
N GLU A 427 -3.31 41.63 -0.60
CA GLU A 427 -2.82 41.80 0.76
C GLU A 427 -1.31 41.49 0.78
N ALA A 428 -0.47 42.52 0.80
CA ALA A 428 0.98 42.35 0.67
C ALA A 428 1.80 43.40 1.40
N ASP A 429 3.06 43.06 1.66
CA ASP A 429 4.09 43.99 2.09
C ASP A 429 4.61 44.74 0.85
N GLU A 430 4.28 46.03 0.77
CA GLU A 430 4.64 46.92 -0.35
C GLU A 430 6.15 46.93 -0.63
N GLY A 431 6.99 47.00 0.41
CA GLY A 431 8.43 47.02 0.27
C GLY A 431 8.99 45.72 -0.32
N GLN A 432 8.48 44.57 0.14
CA GLN A 432 8.90 43.27 -0.39
C GLN A 432 8.43 43.05 -1.83
N ILE A 433 7.18 43.40 -2.16
CA ILE A 433 6.65 43.24 -3.52
C ILE A 433 7.37 44.17 -4.51
N CYS A 434 7.57 45.45 -4.18
CA CYS A 434 8.32 46.37 -5.03
C CYS A 434 9.74 45.85 -5.29
N GLN A 435 10.39 45.26 -4.29
CA GLN A 435 11.69 44.65 -4.48
C GLN A 435 11.67 43.44 -5.43
N ALA A 436 10.68 42.55 -5.31
CA ALA A 436 10.50 41.44 -6.24
C ALA A 436 10.34 41.96 -7.69
N PHE A 437 9.57 43.03 -7.89
CA PHE A 437 9.40 43.66 -9.20
C PHE A 437 10.69 44.31 -9.70
N HIS A 438 11.41 45.05 -8.85
CA HIS A 438 12.69 45.65 -9.20
C HIS A 438 13.70 44.60 -9.67
N ASN A 439 13.82 43.46 -8.97
CA ASN A 439 14.73 42.39 -9.37
C ASN A 439 14.43 41.84 -10.78
N ILE A 440 13.15 41.70 -11.13
CA ILE A 440 12.73 41.26 -12.45
C ILE A 440 13.02 42.33 -13.51
N ILE A 441 12.67 43.60 -13.24
CA ILE A 441 12.85 44.72 -14.19
C ILE A 441 14.34 45.00 -14.44
N ILE A 442 15.18 44.93 -13.40
CA ILE A 442 16.64 45.07 -13.51
C ILE A 442 17.21 43.94 -14.37
N ASN A 443 16.75 42.70 -14.16
CA ASN A 443 17.19 41.56 -14.95
C ASN A 443 16.81 41.68 -16.43
N ALA A 444 15.58 42.14 -16.72
CA ALA A 444 15.12 42.45 -18.07
C ALA A 444 15.98 43.54 -18.73
N THR A 445 16.26 44.64 -18.01
CA THR A 445 17.10 45.73 -18.52
C THR A 445 18.51 45.25 -18.85
N GLN A 446 19.11 44.42 -17.99
CA GLN A 446 20.43 43.84 -18.22
C GLN A 446 20.45 42.84 -19.38
N ALA A 447 19.32 42.20 -19.69
CA ALA A 447 19.19 41.31 -20.84
C ALA A 447 19.03 42.07 -22.18
N MET A 448 18.80 43.39 -22.13
CA MET A 448 18.57 44.29 -23.26
C MET A 448 19.55 45.49 -23.27
N PRO A 449 20.88 45.29 -23.32
CA PRO A 449 21.86 46.38 -23.25
C PRO A 449 21.74 47.40 -24.40
N GLY A 450 21.21 46.99 -25.56
CA GLY A 450 20.94 47.87 -26.70
C GLY A 450 19.63 48.67 -26.61
N GLY A 451 18.88 48.51 -25.52
CA GLY A 451 17.49 48.97 -25.42
C GLY A 451 16.51 47.90 -25.90
N GLY A 452 15.22 48.15 -25.69
CA GLY A 452 14.15 47.19 -25.96
C GLY A 452 12.87 47.58 -25.23
N VAL A 453 11.90 46.68 -25.21
CA VAL A 453 10.63 46.89 -24.51
C VAL A 453 10.45 45.87 -23.38
N ILE A 454 10.08 46.35 -22.19
CA ILE A 454 9.53 45.52 -21.12
C ILE A 454 8.03 45.77 -21.03
N THR A 455 7.24 44.71 -21.17
CA THR A 455 5.77 44.75 -21.07
C THR A 455 5.33 44.11 -19.76
N VAL A 456 4.58 44.86 -18.95
CA VAL A 456 3.99 44.39 -17.71
C VAL A 456 2.48 44.34 -17.87
N SER A 457 1.88 43.15 -17.73
CA SER A 457 0.42 43.00 -17.84
C SER A 457 -0.17 42.19 -16.69
N ALA A 458 -1.40 42.51 -16.29
CA ALA A 458 -2.08 41.82 -15.19
C ALA A 458 -3.53 41.48 -15.52
N ARG A 459 -4.02 40.36 -15.01
CA ARG A 459 -5.43 39.94 -15.10
C ARG A 459 -5.90 39.28 -13.82
N ASN A 460 -7.19 39.41 -13.50
CA ASN A 460 -7.82 38.62 -12.45
C ASN A 460 -8.05 37.19 -12.98
N GLU A 461 -7.76 36.19 -12.17
CA GLU A 461 -7.86 34.78 -12.52
C GLU A 461 -8.44 33.97 -11.35
N THR A 462 -9.22 32.92 -11.63
CA THR A 462 -9.74 32.01 -10.60
C THR A 462 -9.18 30.63 -10.84
N LEU A 463 -8.41 30.12 -9.87
CA LEU A 463 -7.79 28.80 -9.96
C LEU A 463 -8.73 27.72 -9.42
N ALA A 464 -8.88 26.63 -10.18
CA ALA A 464 -9.71 25.48 -9.83
C ALA A 464 -8.92 24.39 -9.04
N GLY A 465 -9.66 23.38 -8.56
CA GLY A 465 -9.19 22.26 -7.72
C GLY A 465 -7.88 21.56 -8.14
N ARG A 466 -7.74 21.24 -9.44
CA ARG A 466 -6.48 20.78 -10.03
C ARG A 466 -5.99 21.85 -10.99
N ASN A 467 -5.01 22.64 -10.57
CA ASN A 467 -4.35 23.62 -11.42
C ASN A 467 -2.89 23.26 -11.65
N THR A 468 -2.30 23.79 -12.73
CA THR A 468 -0.92 23.53 -13.15
C THR A 468 0.13 24.20 -12.27
N VAL A 469 -0.29 25.04 -11.32
CA VAL A 469 0.56 25.93 -10.54
C VAL A 469 0.69 25.46 -9.07
N ALA A 470 0.02 24.35 -8.71
CA ALA A 470 -0.02 23.76 -7.37
C ALA A 470 -0.45 24.73 -6.24
N LEU A 471 -1.22 25.78 -6.57
CA LEU A 471 -1.79 26.71 -5.60
C LEU A 471 -3.17 26.24 -5.12
N PRO A 472 -3.62 26.59 -3.89
CA PRO A 472 -4.99 26.33 -3.45
C PRO A 472 -6.03 26.97 -4.37
N PRO A 473 -7.21 26.35 -4.59
CA PRO A 473 -8.28 26.95 -5.38
C PRO A 473 -8.72 28.29 -4.78
N GLY A 474 -8.93 29.31 -5.62
CA GLY A 474 -9.26 30.66 -5.14
C GLY A 474 -9.12 31.74 -6.20
N ALA A 475 -9.34 33.00 -5.77
CA ALA A 475 -9.15 34.19 -6.59
C ALA A 475 -7.71 34.68 -6.52
N TYR A 476 -7.08 34.85 -7.68
CA TYR A 476 -5.70 35.30 -7.82
C TYR A 476 -5.60 36.42 -8.85
N ILE A 477 -4.47 37.13 -8.82
CA ILE A 477 -4.04 38.01 -9.90
C ILE A 477 -2.85 37.35 -10.59
N CYS A 478 -2.95 37.20 -11.91
CA CYS A 478 -1.84 36.78 -12.75
C CYS A 478 -1.16 38.03 -13.32
N LEU A 479 0.07 38.28 -12.89
CA LEU A 479 0.93 39.38 -13.32
C LEU A 479 2.08 38.82 -14.17
N THR A 480 2.36 39.44 -15.31
CA THR A 480 3.42 38.99 -16.22
C THR A 480 4.39 40.13 -16.50
N PHE A 481 5.68 39.81 -16.51
CA PHE A 481 6.77 40.69 -16.95
C PHE A 481 7.44 40.04 -18.15
N THR A 482 7.36 40.68 -19.32
CA THR A 482 7.92 40.18 -20.57
C THR A 482 8.99 41.12 -21.09
N ASP A 483 10.19 40.60 -21.31
CA ASP A 483 11.29 41.31 -21.97
C ASP A 483 11.60 40.74 -23.35
N GLU A 484 12.27 41.54 -24.18
CA GLU A 484 12.74 41.18 -25.53
C GLU A 484 14.26 40.92 -25.54
N GLY A 485 14.83 40.49 -24.40
CA GLY A 485 16.26 40.29 -24.22
C GLY A 485 16.81 39.00 -24.83
N CYS A 486 18.05 38.67 -24.46
CA CYS A 486 18.76 37.48 -24.97
C CYS A 486 18.15 36.12 -24.57
N GLY A 487 17.16 36.10 -23.68
CA GLY A 487 16.55 34.87 -23.16
C GLY A 487 17.50 34.03 -22.28
N ILE A 488 17.00 32.86 -21.87
CA ILE A 488 17.65 31.93 -20.94
C ILE A 488 17.65 30.52 -21.55
N SER A 489 18.76 29.79 -21.42
CA SER A 489 18.87 28.41 -21.92
C SER A 489 18.02 27.43 -21.10
N GLU A 490 17.61 26.30 -21.69
CA GLU A 490 16.81 25.27 -20.99
C GLU A 490 17.55 24.65 -19.79
N ALA A 491 18.88 24.54 -19.88
CA ALA A 491 19.71 24.04 -18.78
C ALA A 491 19.74 25.01 -17.59
N ASP A 492 19.72 26.31 -17.86
CA ASP A 492 19.80 27.36 -16.84
C ASP A 492 18.42 27.68 -16.25
N LEU A 493 17.35 27.58 -17.05
CA LEU A 493 15.96 27.81 -16.62
C LEU A 493 15.57 27.04 -15.36
N LYS A 494 16.09 25.83 -15.18
CA LYS A 494 15.82 24.98 -13.99
C LYS A 494 16.52 25.49 -12.72
N LYS A 495 17.49 26.39 -12.85
CA LYS A 495 18.36 26.88 -11.77
C LYS A 495 18.21 28.37 -11.51
N VAL A 496 17.42 29.11 -12.29
CA VAL A 496 17.34 30.58 -12.17
C VAL A 496 16.85 31.07 -10.81
N PHE A 497 16.10 30.24 -10.08
CA PHE A 497 15.64 30.53 -8.71
C PHE A 497 16.57 29.94 -7.62
N ASP A 498 17.61 29.18 -8.00
CA ASP A 498 18.57 28.68 -7.02
C ASP A 498 19.47 29.82 -6.52
N PRO A 499 19.71 29.90 -5.19
CA PRO A 499 20.60 30.92 -4.62
C PRO A 499 22.01 30.84 -5.21
N TYR A 500 22.61 32.01 -5.45
CA TYR A 500 23.96 32.19 -6.02
C TYR A 500 24.12 31.73 -7.47
N PHE A 501 23.06 31.22 -8.11
CA PHE A 501 23.12 30.91 -9.53
C PHE A 501 23.09 32.20 -10.36
N THR A 502 24.10 32.38 -11.23
CA THR A 502 24.21 33.53 -12.13
C THR A 502 24.95 33.13 -13.40
N THR A 503 24.51 33.68 -14.54
CA THR A 503 25.23 33.61 -15.82
C THR A 503 26.01 34.91 -16.09
N LYS A 504 25.90 35.90 -15.21
CA LYS A 504 26.49 37.24 -15.36
C LYS A 504 27.75 37.37 -14.50
N VAL A 505 28.83 37.91 -15.08
CA VAL A 505 30.15 38.08 -14.43
C VAL A 505 30.09 38.95 -13.17
N SER A 506 29.16 39.91 -13.12
CA SER A 506 28.97 40.84 -11.99
C SER A 506 27.66 40.61 -11.22
N GLY A 507 26.99 39.48 -11.42
CA GLY A 507 25.72 39.18 -10.76
C GLY A 507 25.92 38.34 -9.50
N ASN A 508 25.25 38.68 -8.40
CA ASN A 508 25.37 37.93 -7.15
C ASN A 508 24.51 36.65 -7.12
N GLY A 509 23.61 36.46 -8.09
CA GLY A 509 22.71 35.30 -8.17
C GLY A 509 21.64 35.22 -7.07
N LEU A 510 21.39 36.31 -6.35
CA LEU A 510 20.42 36.33 -5.23
C LEU A 510 19.07 36.94 -5.59
N GLY A 511 18.98 37.75 -6.65
CA GLY A 511 17.77 38.53 -6.94
C GLY A 511 16.54 37.68 -7.27
N LEU A 512 16.67 36.68 -8.15
CA LEU A 512 15.55 35.80 -8.50
C LEU A 512 15.21 34.82 -7.37
N ALA A 513 16.20 34.35 -6.62
CA ALA A 513 15.98 33.54 -5.42
C ALA A 513 15.18 34.32 -4.35
N SER A 514 15.49 35.60 -4.12
CA SER A 514 14.72 36.45 -3.21
C SER A 514 13.30 36.71 -3.75
N THR A 515 13.16 36.93 -5.05
CA THR A 515 11.87 37.12 -5.72
C THR A 515 10.97 35.91 -5.50
N HIS A 516 11.50 34.70 -5.69
CA HIS A 516 10.78 33.46 -5.41
C HIS A 516 10.32 33.39 -3.95
N SER A 517 11.23 33.60 -2.99
CA SER A 517 10.91 33.56 -1.56
C SER A 517 9.83 34.59 -1.17
N ILE A 518 9.93 35.82 -1.66
CA ILE A 518 8.96 36.89 -1.40
C ILE A 518 7.58 36.49 -1.92
N ILE A 519 7.48 36.04 -3.18
CA ILE A 519 6.19 35.65 -3.77
C ILE A 519 5.58 34.47 -3.03
N THR A 520 6.37 33.44 -2.67
CA THR A 520 5.89 32.29 -1.90
C THR A 520 5.36 32.70 -0.51
N ARG A 521 6.06 33.59 0.21
CA ARG A 521 5.62 34.10 1.53
C ARG A 521 4.35 34.95 1.46
N HIS A 522 4.06 35.51 0.29
CA HIS A 522 2.80 36.20 0.01
C HIS A 522 1.68 35.24 -0.43
N GLY A 523 1.87 33.93 -0.30
CA GLY A 523 0.88 32.91 -0.71
C GLY A 523 0.76 32.79 -2.23
N GLY A 524 1.77 33.26 -2.96
CA GLY A 524 1.82 33.28 -4.41
C GLY A 524 2.75 32.24 -5.01
N HIS A 525 2.80 32.23 -6.34
CA HIS A 525 3.73 31.42 -7.13
C HIS A 525 4.39 32.26 -8.22
N ILE A 526 5.67 32.03 -8.48
CA ILE A 526 6.39 32.60 -9.63
C ILE A 526 6.87 31.50 -10.56
N GLY A 527 6.54 31.64 -11.84
CA GLY A 527 7.03 30.82 -12.94
C GLY A 527 7.83 31.65 -13.94
N VAL A 528 8.58 30.97 -14.79
CA VAL A 528 9.40 31.57 -15.83
C VAL A 528 9.32 30.74 -17.11
N SER A 529 9.20 31.43 -18.24
CA SER A 529 9.32 30.85 -19.58
C SER A 529 10.26 31.73 -20.40
N SER A 530 11.19 31.12 -21.12
CA SER A 530 12.19 31.86 -21.89
C SER A 530 12.62 31.06 -23.11
N LEU A 531 12.96 31.78 -24.18
CA LEU A 531 13.57 31.22 -25.37
C LEU A 531 14.79 32.07 -25.72
N VAL A 532 15.91 31.42 -26.01
CA VAL A 532 17.15 32.10 -26.40
C VAL A 532 16.88 33.00 -27.61
N ASP A 533 17.37 34.24 -27.54
CA ASP A 533 17.19 35.33 -28.52
C ASP A 533 15.74 35.78 -28.78
N LYS A 534 14.79 35.38 -27.94
CA LYS A 534 13.38 35.84 -28.01
C LYS A 534 12.88 36.55 -26.76
N GLY A 535 13.67 36.56 -25.69
CA GLY A 535 13.32 37.19 -24.43
C GLY A 535 12.76 36.23 -23.38
N THR A 536 12.40 36.80 -22.22
CA THR A 536 11.93 36.06 -21.05
C THR A 536 10.59 36.59 -20.55
N THR A 537 9.74 35.69 -20.06
CA THR A 537 8.48 36.02 -19.42
C THR A 537 8.42 35.41 -18.03
N PHE A 538 8.38 36.26 -17.01
CA PHE A 538 8.08 35.88 -15.63
C PHE A 538 6.58 36.01 -15.38
N THR A 539 5.97 34.98 -14.79
CA THR A 539 4.54 34.94 -14.46
C THR A 539 4.37 34.77 -12.95
N ILE A 540 3.69 35.71 -12.32
CA ILE A 540 3.46 35.76 -10.87
C ILE A 540 1.96 35.60 -10.61
N HIS A 541 1.61 34.72 -9.68
CA HIS A 541 0.26 34.57 -9.15
C HIS A 541 0.24 35.04 -7.71
N LEU A 542 -0.62 36.00 -7.38
CA LEU A 542 -0.79 36.51 -6.01
C LEU A 542 -2.27 36.41 -5.57
N PRO A 543 -2.56 36.07 -4.30
CA PRO A 543 -3.93 36.05 -3.79
C PRO A 543 -4.62 37.41 -3.96
N SER A 544 -5.84 37.39 -4.50
CA SER A 544 -6.66 38.58 -4.70
C SER A 544 -7.67 38.73 -3.57
N ILE A 545 -7.89 39.96 -3.09
CA ILE A 545 -8.95 40.23 -2.10
C ILE A 545 -10.33 40.47 -2.72
N GLY A 546 -10.44 40.45 -4.06
CA GLY A 546 -11.72 40.53 -4.78
C GLY A 546 -12.31 41.93 -4.93
N GLU A 547 -11.66 42.96 -4.37
CA GLU A 547 -12.08 44.36 -4.44
C GLU A 547 -11.00 45.22 -5.10
N ALA A 548 -11.40 46.21 -5.89
CA ALA A 548 -10.49 47.23 -6.44
C ALA A 548 -10.47 48.45 -5.51
N VAL A 549 -9.29 48.92 -5.12
CA VAL A 549 -9.13 50.11 -4.25
C VAL A 549 -8.91 51.35 -5.13
N SER A 550 -9.64 52.45 -4.85
CA SER A 550 -9.41 53.74 -5.50
C SER A 550 -8.15 54.42 -4.96
N GLU A 551 -7.40 55.05 -5.86
CA GLU A 551 -6.11 55.72 -5.61
C GLU A 551 -6.22 56.82 -4.52
N CYS A 552 -5.43 56.71 -3.45
CA CYS A 552 -5.16 57.83 -2.55
C CYS A 552 -4.11 58.74 -3.19
N GLN A 553 -4.46 60.01 -3.41
CA GLN A 553 -3.58 61.04 -3.95
C GLN A 553 -2.60 61.50 -2.87
N THR A 554 -1.29 61.41 -3.14
CA THR A 554 -0.26 62.12 -2.38
C THR A 554 0.06 63.45 -3.07
N GLU A 555 -0.17 64.57 -2.37
CA GLU A 555 0.18 65.91 -2.83
C GLU A 555 1.71 66.14 -2.80
N PRO A 556 2.29 66.82 -3.81
CA PRO A 556 3.70 67.19 -3.79
C PRO A 556 3.91 68.50 -3.04
N VAL A 557 4.73 68.48 -1.97
CA VAL A 557 5.13 69.69 -1.24
C VAL A 557 6.27 70.39 -1.97
N THR A 558 5.99 71.60 -2.44
CA THR A 558 6.92 72.51 -3.15
C THR A 558 8.01 73.09 -2.25
N GLN A 559 9.21 73.22 -2.83
CA GLN A 559 10.42 73.81 -2.25
C GLN A 559 10.31 75.33 -2.02
N THR A 560 10.66 75.81 -0.81
CA THR A 560 11.08 77.21 -0.58
C THR A 560 12.19 77.34 0.48
N SER A 561 13.31 77.94 0.04
CA SER A 561 14.34 78.78 0.72
C SER A 561 14.97 78.41 2.08
N LYS A 562 16.31 78.56 2.12
CA LYS A 562 17.24 78.45 3.26
C LYS A 562 16.81 79.30 4.47
N GLY A 563 16.52 78.64 5.60
CA GLY A 563 16.30 79.25 6.92
C GLY A 563 17.36 78.78 7.92
N HIS A 564 17.88 79.70 8.73
CA HIS A 564 19.01 79.52 9.64
C HIS A 564 18.58 78.76 10.90
N GLY A 565 19.21 77.62 11.21
CA GLY A 565 18.93 76.79 12.38
C GLY A 565 19.41 77.47 13.67
N GLY A 566 18.50 77.63 14.63
CA GLY A 566 18.81 78.09 15.99
C GLY A 566 17.93 77.32 16.97
N GLY A 567 18.44 76.20 17.48
CA GLY A 567 17.74 75.30 18.40
C GLY A 567 18.68 74.25 19.01
N SER A 568 18.22 73.54 20.04
CA SER A 568 18.93 72.42 20.66
C SER A 568 18.35 71.09 20.17
N ILE A 569 19.21 70.12 19.85
CA ILE A 569 18.81 68.78 19.39
C ILE A 569 19.39 67.74 20.33
N LEU A 570 18.57 66.77 20.72
CA LEU A 570 19.01 65.59 21.47
C LEU A 570 19.17 64.42 20.50
N VAL A 571 20.32 63.75 20.50
CA VAL A 571 20.58 62.57 19.66
C VAL A 571 20.85 61.36 20.54
N MET A 572 20.08 60.30 20.36
CA MET A 572 20.22 59.04 21.10
C MET A 572 20.64 57.92 20.15
N ASP A 573 21.81 57.35 20.42
CA ASP A 573 22.43 56.28 19.60
C ASP A 573 23.41 55.49 20.48
N ASP A 574 23.43 54.17 20.44
CA ASP A 574 24.36 53.36 21.25
C ASP A 574 25.81 53.47 20.73
N GLU A 575 25.98 53.73 19.44
CA GLU A 575 27.29 53.85 18.82
C GLU A 575 27.91 55.24 18.97
N GLU A 576 29.05 55.30 19.65
CA GLU A 576 29.82 56.54 19.86
C GLU A 576 30.17 57.26 18.56
N MET A 577 30.59 56.50 17.54
CA MET A 577 30.95 57.06 16.24
C MET A 577 29.77 57.74 15.55
N ILE A 578 28.56 57.17 15.66
CA ILE A 578 27.35 57.74 15.07
C ILE A 578 26.94 59.02 15.82
N ARG A 579 27.06 59.03 17.15
CA ARG A 579 26.84 60.25 17.96
C ARG A 579 27.80 61.37 17.57
N GLU A 580 29.10 61.10 17.49
CA GLU A 580 30.11 62.09 17.10
C GLU A 580 29.85 62.65 15.69
N LEU A 581 29.45 61.78 14.77
CA LEU A 581 29.09 62.17 13.41
C LEU A 581 27.87 63.10 13.38
N ALA A 582 26.81 62.71 14.08
CA ALA A 582 25.58 63.48 14.16
C ALA A 582 25.86 64.86 14.76
N VAL A 583 26.69 64.94 15.81
CA VAL A 583 27.16 66.21 16.39
C VAL A 583 27.82 67.08 15.33
N GLY A 584 28.85 66.55 14.63
CA GLY A 584 29.57 67.32 13.62
C GLY A 584 28.67 67.82 12.48
N MET A 585 27.73 66.99 12.01
CA MET A 585 26.78 67.37 10.96
C MET A 585 25.77 68.44 11.42
N LEU A 586 25.19 68.26 12.60
CA LEU A 586 24.14 69.14 13.12
C LEU A 586 24.68 70.50 13.60
N GLU A 587 25.89 70.53 14.17
CA GLU A 587 26.57 71.77 14.55
C GLU A 587 26.90 72.61 13.31
N GLU A 588 27.32 71.98 12.20
CA GLU A 588 27.55 72.67 10.92
C GLU A 588 26.25 73.25 10.33
N ILE A 589 25.11 72.59 10.54
CA ILE A 589 23.79 73.11 10.16
C ILE A 589 23.33 74.26 11.10
N GLY A 590 23.99 74.45 12.24
CA GLY A 590 23.77 75.56 13.18
C GLY A 590 23.03 75.20 14.48
N TYR A 591 22.87 73.90 14.78
CA TYR A 591 22.17 73.45 15.99
C TYR A 591 23.14 73.15 17.15
N ARG A 592 22.67 73.29 18.39
CA ARG A 592 23.40 72.79 19.57
C ARG A 592 23.00 71.35 19.83
N VAL A 593 23.95 70.44 19.91
CA VAL A 593 23.65 69.01 20.03
C VAL A 593 23.98 68.52 21.43
N THR A 594 23.08 67.74 22.01
CA THR A 594 23.33 66.92 23.20
C THR A 594 23.14 65.47 22.81
N THR A 595 24.01 64.58 23.28
CA THR A 595 23.95 63.16 22.90
C THR A 595 23.82 62.25 24.11
N CYS A 596 23.15 61.13 23.95
CA CYS A 596 23.03 60.07 24.96
C CYS A 596 23.12 58.69 24.30
N ASN A 597 23.42 57.66 25.09
CA ASN A 597 23.64 56.30 24.57
C ASN A 597 22.47 55.33 24.76
N GLU A 598 21.44 55.72 25.51
CA GLU A 598 20.27 54.89 25.78
C GLU A 598 19.00 55.71 26.05
N GLY A 599 17.82 55.09 25.91
CA GLY A 599 16.53 55.73 26.11
C GLY A 599 16.32 56.31 27.51
N SER A 600 16.87 55.66 28.54
CA SER A 600 16.75 56.13 29.93
C SER A 600 17.47 57.47 30.16
N GLU A 601 18.62 57.65 29.50
CA GLU A 601 19.41 58.87 29.55
C GLU A 601 18.78 59.96 28.66
N ALA A 602 18.20 59.57 27.52
CA ALA A 602 17.43 60.49 26.67
C ALA A 602 16.26 61.12 27.46
N LEU A 603 15.48 60.30 28.16
CA LEU A 603 14.34 60.75 28.97
C LEU A 603 14.78 61.67 30.12
N ARG A 604 15.87 61.34 30.82
CA ARG A 604 16.43 62.18 31.89
C ARG A 604 16.89 63.53 31.35
N SER A 605 17.58 63.54 30.21
CA SER A 605 18.08 64.74 29.56
C SER A 605 16.94 65.62 29.08
N TYR A 606 15.89 65.02 28.50
CA TYR A 606 14.68 65.74 28.07
C TYR A 606 13.97 66.42 29.26
N LYS A 607 13.75 65.69 30.36
CA LYS A 607 13.14 66.25 31.59
C LYS A 607 13.96 67.42 32.15
N ALA A 608 15.28 67.28 32.26
CA ALA A 608 16.15 68.33 32.77
C ALA A 608 16.14 69.58 31.87
N ALA A 609 16.10 69.40 30.54
CA ALA A 609 16.01 70.49 29.57
C ALA A 609 14.67 71.23 29.67
N GLN A 610 13.58 70.51 29.92
CA GLN A 610 12.24 71.08 30.12
C GLN A 610 12.16 71.87 31.44
N GLU A 611 12.69 71.34 32.54
CA GLU A 611 12.72 72.00 33.85
C GLU A 611 13.61 73.26 33.88
N SER A 612 14.70 73.26 33.10
CA SER A 612 15.63 74.40 32.98
C SER A 612 15.15 75.50 32.02
N GLY A 613 14.01 75.31 31.35
CA GLY A 613 13.43 76.30 30.44
C GLY A 613 14.11 76.38 29.07
N THR A 614 14.93 75.38 28.72
CA THR A 614 15.61 75.26 27.42
C THR A 614 15.30 73.90 26.77
N PRO A 615 14.04 73.65 26.36
CA PRO A 615 13.63 72.37 25.81
C PRO A 615 14.33 72.08 24.48
N PHE A 616 14.52 70.79 24.19
CA PHE A 616 15.01 70.35 22.89
C PHE A 616 13.98 70.67 21.80
N SER A 617 14.47 71.21 20.69
CA SER A 617 13.66 71.52 19.51
C SER A 617 13.34 70.26 18.71
N VAL A 618 14.26 69.29 18.70
CA VAL A 618 14.10 67.98 18.06
C VAL A 618 14.83 66.93 18.90
N VAL A 619 14.28 65.72 18.97
CA VAL A 619 14.97 64.54 19.47
C VAL A 619 15.11 63.53 18.34
N ILE A 620 16.32 63.09 18.02
CA ILE A 620 16.62 62.04 17.04
C ILE A 620 16.98 60.77 17.80
N MET A 621 16.32 59.65 17.52
CA MET A 621 16.41 58.43 18.35
C MET A 621 16.58 57.17 17.52
N ASP A 622 17.61 56.37 17.81
CA ASP A 622 17.71 55.02 17.26
C ASP A 622 16.64 54.07 17.86
N LEU A 623 16.07 53.19 17.03
CA LEU A 623 15.06 52.22 17.45
C LEU A 623 15.63 51.10 18.30
N THR A 624 16.82 50.60 17.97
CA THR A 624 17.34 49.35 18.54
C THR A 624 18.57 49.63 19.39
N ILE A 625 18.43 49.56 20.72
CA ILE A 625 19.55 49.68 21.67
C ILE A 625 19.72 48.32 22.38
N PRO A 626 20.79 47.55 22.12
CA PRO A 626 21.01 46.25 22.74
C PRO A 626 21.16 46.36 24.27
N GLY A 627 20.30 45.69 25.03
CA GLY A 627 20.43 45.55 26.50
C GLY A 627 19.99 46.76 27.33
N GLY A 628 19.38 47.79 26.71
CA GLY A 628 18.88 49.00 27.37
C GLY A 628 17.48 49.39 26.89
N MET A 629 16.98 50.55 27.33
CA MET A 629 15.71 51.12 26.84
C MET A 629 15.89 51.62 25.40
N GLY A 630 15.08 51.10 24.48
CA GLY A 630 15.10 51.47 23.06
C GLY A 630 14.39 52.81 22.77
N GLY A 631 14.48 53.26 21.51
CA GLY A 631 13.90 54.54 21.08
C GLY A 631 12.38 54.55 21.07
N LYS A 632 11.73 53.40 20.89
CA LYS A 632 10.26 53.31 20.93
C LYS A 632 9.74 53.54 22.35
N GLU A 633 10.29 52.83 23.33
CA GLU A 633 9.88 52.97 24.73
C GLU A 633 10.19 54.37 25.25
N ALA A 634 11.33 54.94 24.87
CA ALA A 634 11.69 56.31 25.25
C ALA A 634 10.77 57.36 24.60
N ALA A 635 10.34 57.15 23.35
CA ALA A 635 9.40 58.04 22.68
C ALA A 635 8.01 58.04 23.35
N GLU A 636 7.50 56.88 23.74
CA GLU A 636 6.23 56.75 24.48
C GLU A 636 6.27 57.55 25.80
N GLU A 637 7.36 57.44 26.55
CA GLU A 637 7.56 58.17 27.81
C GLU A 637 7.75 59.68 27.62
N ILE A 638 8.49 60.10 26.58
CA ILE A 638 8.67 61.53 26.26
C ILE A 638 7.33 62.15 25.84
N LEU A 639 6.54 61.49 24.99
CA LEU A 639 5.23 61.97 24.54
C LEU A 639 4.19 62.01 25.67
N ALA A 640 4.29 61.11 26.66
CA ALA A 640 3.45 61.16 27.85
C ALA A 640 3.73 62.40 28.71
N LEU A 641 4.95 62.94 28.67
CA LEU A 641 5.36 64.15 29.38
C LEU A 641 5.10 65.42 28.58
N ASP A 642 5.36 65.37 27.28
CA ASP A 642 5.21 66.47 26.33
C ASP A 642 4.60 65.97 25.02
N PRO A 643 3.26 66.05 24.88
CA PRO A 643 2.57 65.63 23.67
C PRO A 643 2.95 66.42 22.41
N ALA A 644 3.65 67.56 22.56
CA ALA A 644 4.11 68.39 21.44
C ALA A 644 5.60 68.14 21.09
N ALA A 645 6.25 67.17 21.74
CA ALA A 645 7.64 66.84 21.48
C ALA A 645 7.86 66.44 20.01
N CYS A 646 8.86 67.04 19.36
CA CYS A 646 9.23 66.70 18.00
C CYS A 646 10.25 65.55 18.01
N LEU A 647 9.75 64.32 17.84
CA LEU A 647 10.56 63.10 17.87
C LEU A 647 10.80 62.56 16.47
N ILE A 648 12.04 62.21 16.16
CA ILE A 648 12.47 61.73 14.85
C ILE A 648 13.12 60.38 15.03
N VAL A 649 12.58 59.38 14.36
CA VAL A 649 13.13 58.04 14.40
C VAL A 649 14.32 57.93 13.46
N SER A 650 15.39 57.30 13.92
CA SER A 650 16.50 56.88 13.08
C SER A 650 16.66 55.37 13.08
N SER A 651 16.97 54.80 11.93
CA SER A 651 17.26 53.37 11.79
C SER A 651 18.19 53.12 10.62
N GLY A 652 19.08 52.14 10.76
CA GLY A 652 19.82 51.56 9.62
C GLY A 652 18.96 50.77 8.64
N TYR A 653 17.66 50.66 8.90
CA TYR A 653 16.71 49.91 8.09
C TYR A 653 15.59 50.82 7.57
N SER A 654 15.59 51.12 6.26
CA SER A 654 14.52 51.90 5.61
C SER A 654 13.14 51.22 5.67
N ASN A 655 13.09 49.90 5.86
CA ASN A 655 11.87 49.08 5.84
C ASN A 655 11.46 48.59 7.24
N ASP A 656 11.99 49.19 8.31
CA ASP A 656 11.45 48.93 9.65
C ASP A 656 9.97 49.35 9.68
N PRO A 657 9.03 48.52 10.18
CA PRO A 657 7.62 48.89 10.27
C PRO A 657 7.39 50.24 10.95
N ILE A 658 8.23 50.58 11.94
CA ILE A 658 8.19 51.86 12.63
C ILE A 658 8.67 53.00 11.73
N MET A 659 9.63 52.76 10.83
CA MET A 659 10.08 53.76 9.85
C MET A 659 9.02 54.03 8.77
N SER A 660 8.21 53.03 8.39
CA SER A 660 7.11 53.22 7.43
C SER A 660 5.86 53.87 8.04
N ASP A 661 5.55 53.58 9.31
CA ASP A 661 4.36 54.08 10.00
C ASP A 661 4.73 54.95 11.22
N TYR A 662 5.82 55.71 11.13
CA TYR A 662 6.41 56.45 12.27
C TYR A 662 5.41 57.37 13.00
N ARG A 663 4.43 57.92 12.28
CA ARG A 663 3.36 58.76 12.84
C ARG A 663 2.45 58.01 13.82
N THR A 664 2.20 56.72 13.59
CA THR A 664 1.38 55.86 14.47
C THR A 664 2.05 55.66 15.84
N TYR A 665 3.38 55.74 15.87
CA TYR A 665 4.20 55.63 17.08
C TYR A 665 4.55 56.99 17.70
N GLY A 666 3.93 58.08 17.20
CA GLY A 666 4.10 59.42 17.75
C GLY A 666 5.35 60.17 17.28
N PHE A 667 6.11 59.63 16.32
CA PHE A 667 7.21 60.36 15.70
C PHE A 667 6.70 61.36 14.65
N THR A 668 7.36 62.52 14.56
CA THR A 668 7.08 63.58 13.57
C THR A 668 7.89 63.43 12.29
N GLY A 669 8.94 62.62 12.29
CA GLY A 669 9.76 62.33 11.11
C GLY A 669 10.55 61.03 11.23
N ALA A 670 11.12 60.59 10.12
CA ALA A 670 11.97 59.40 10.05
C ALA A 670 13.20 59.68 9.18
N ILE A 671 14.37 59.17 9.58
CA ILE A 671 15.61 59.31 8.82
C ILE A 671 16.42 58.00 8.81
N ALA A 672 16.76 57.53 7.61
CA ALA A 672 17.54 56.30 7.46
C ALA A 672 19.03 56.57 7.66
N LYS A 673 19.73 55.65 8.35
CA LYS A 673 21.20 55.59 8.34
C LYS A 673 21.64 54.81 7.08
N PRO A 674 22.73 55.20 6.39
CA PRO A 674 23.71 56.22 6.77
C PRO A 674 23.23 57.66 6.53
N TYR A 675 23.49 58.56 7.49
CA TYR A 675 23.07 59.97 7.41
C TYR A 675 23.77 60.72 6.27
N ARG A 676 22.99 61.44 5.46
CA ARG A 676 23.49 62.49 4.56
C ARG A 676 23.14 63.86 5.14
N ILE A 677 24.09 64.79 5.10
CA ILE A 677 23.88 66.15 5.63
C ILE A 677 22.70 66.86 4.96
N ASP A 678 22.52 66.66 3.65
CA ASP A 678 21.41 67.26 2.89
C ASP A 678 20.05 66.74 3.37
N GLU A 679 19.96 65.41 3.59
CA GLU A 679 18.74 64.74 4.07
C GLU A 679 18.42 65.15 5.51
N LEU A 680 19.45 65.22 6.36
CA LEU A 680 19.32 65.65 7.75
C LEU A 680 18.83 67.11 7.81
N ALA A 681 19.37 68.00 6.97
CA ALA A 681 18.96 69.39 6.87
C ALA A 681 17.56 69.57 6.27
N GLU A 682 17.15 68.74 5.31
CA GLU A 682 15.78 68.72 4.77
C GLU A 682 14.77 68.22 5.80
N MET A 683 15.09 67.13 6.48
CA MET A 683 14.25 66.54 7.51
C MET A 683 14.01 67.51 8.67
N LEU A 684 15.06 68.17 9.18
CA LEU A 684 14.93 69.17 10.25
C LEU A 684 14.07 70.37 9.81
N ARG A 685 14.19 70.79 8.54
CA ARG A 685 13.33 71.84 7.97
C ARG A 685 11.87 71.42 7.88
N ALA A 686 11.60 70.15 7.59
CA ALA A 686 10.25 69.61 7.47
C ALA A 686 9.58 69.40 8.83
N SER A 687 10.35 69.01 9.85
CA SER A 687 9.84 68.66 11.18
C SER A 687 9.73 69.85 12.13
N LEU A 688 10.51 70.91 11.92
CA LEU A 688 10.41 72.13 12.72
C LEU A 688 9.34 73.08 12.14
N PRO A 689 8.36 73.54 12.93
CA PRO A 689 7.42 74.55 12.47
C PRO A 689 8.18 75.83 12.15
N GLY A 690 8.00 76.35 10.92
CA GLY A 690 8.60 77.61 10.49
C GLY A 690 8.26 78.71 11.50
N ARG A 691 9.29 79.29 12.12
CA ARG A 691 9.16 80.53 12.90
C ARG A 691 9.33 81.74 12.02
#